data_AF-A0A4R1LD17-F1
#
_entry.id   AF-A0A4R1LD17-F1
#
_cell.length_a   1.000
_cell.length_b   1.000
_cell.length_c   1.000
_cell.angle_alpha   90.00
_cell.angle_beta   90.00
_cell.angle_gamma   90.00
#
_symmetry.space_group_name_H-M   'P 1'
#
loop_
_entity.id
_entity.type
_entity.pdbx_description
1 polymer ?
#
loop_
_entity_poly.entity_id
_entity_poly.type
_entity_poly.pdbx_seq_one_letter_code
_entity_poly.pdbx_strand_id
1 'polypeptide(L)'
;MIVEIFLRGVAGRKYWWSRAAQISLVSLALLSCCCEPAHAQTARPATLKAVRQGFAHPPEDAKVMMRWWWFGSAVKKDELARELETMKQGGIGGVELQPVYPLELDDPATGFKNLTFLSPEYLDAVRFAATRAHALGMRIALTLGSGWPYGGPNVPITDAAGKLRVVTADVPAQSSSIAIPSVRNGEKLLAAFVANGTRENYEDAAWRRLQLPDGARLALPSSNSAQVVAFFIASRTGQIVKRAAAGAEGFVLDHFSKSAVETHLQTVGEPLLRAFGNDPPASVFSDSLEVYGTDWTTDLPTEFRNRRGYDLTPYLPEMVFGHGAAAADLRYDWARTLNELIDENYLATINSWAREHHTHFRSQTYGTPAVTLSSNSIVDLPEGEGSQWHSFSTTRWATSASHIYGRPITSAETWTWLHSPPFRATPLDMKAEADTFFLQGVNQLVGHGWPYSPPSAGDPGWSFYAAAVFNNHNPWWIVMPYITQYLQRMSYLMRQGSPANQVAVLLPEEDAMAHFSPGHTSVSEQMDSLLGENLVAQILDSGYGFDFIDSEAIAKKGIAYPLLVMPAIERLPLSTYRKIEEYVRNGGIVIAVGHAPQMAPGRVADQRDSASVRDLSLRLFDQHLQGAQLLASADALGRTLRRVLPPDVTLTPEIPQVGFIHRKLADSDIYFLANTDNVPHRFRASFQSHEKHVEAWDPFTGKSHSLPDGNALDLNLAPYESRVLVFTDDSTPAAVERRFATSATPIDLATGWTINFSGSHQTMTMPMLRSWTDSPDTLYYSGTAIYTREVNVPASFLGNSRKILLDFGKGRPVEHTQLHQPGMQAWLDAPLRDAAVVYINGTLAGAVWTSPFNIDVKHLLKPGANDIRIVVANTAINALSGKARPDYRLLNSRYGERFTPQDEQDIRPQPSGILGPLRLNSQGWK
;
A
#
# COMPACT_ATOMS: atom_id res chain seq x y z
N MET A 1 21.45 54.23 -28.90
CA MET A 1 20.82 55.34 -29.65
C MET A 1 20.18 54.75 -30.92
N ILE A 2 18.90 54.37 -30.84
CA ILE A 2 17.78 54.51 -31.81
C ILE A 2 17.96 54.08 -33.31
N VAL A 3 17.20 53.03 -33.69
CA VAL A 3 16.29 52.87 -34.90
C VAL A 3 16.67 52.06 -36.17
N GLU A 4 15.79 51.07 -36.47
CA GLU A 4 15.19 50.50 -37.72
C GLU A 4 16.05 50.18 -38.97
N ILE A 5 16.10 48.93 -39.47
CA ILE A 5 15.15 48.10 -40.28
C ILE A 5 15.26 48.28 -41.84
N PHE A 6 15.36 47.12 -42.53
CA PHE A 6 15.03 46.76 -43.93
C PHE A 6 16.05 46.99 -45.09
N LEU A 7 16.57 45.89 -45.70
CA LEU A 7 16.29 45.38 -47.08
C LEU A 7 17.42 44.52 -47.72
N ARG A 8 16.98 43.50 -48.51
CA ARG A 8 17.70 42.66 -49.53
C ARG A 8 18.70 41.62 -48.98
N GLY A 9 18.90 40.42 -49.53
CA GLY A 9 18.52 39.77 -50.79
C GLY A 9 19.69 38.90 -51.29
N VAL A 10 19.44 37.58 -51.45
CA VAL A 10 20.04 36.63 -52.43
C VAL A 10 21.57 36.39 -52.47
N ALA A 11 21.93 35.15 -52.12
CA ALA A 11 22.92 34.22 -52.69
C ALA A 11 24.18 34.72 -53.45
N GLY A 12 25.34 34.50 -52.82
CA GLY A 12 26.35 33.48 -53.20
C GLY A 12 27.26 33.70 -54.41
N ARG A 13 28.60 33.61 -54.19
CA ARG A 13 29.60 32.97 -55.10
C ARG A 13 31.04 32.95 -54.51
N LYS A 14 31.68 31.75 -54.58
CA LYS A 14 33.06 31.44 -55.08
C LYS A 14 34.28 31.96 -54.29
N TYR A 15 35.50 31.39 -54.23
CA TYR A 15 36.32 30.25 -54.77
C TYR A 15 37.58 30.18 -53.81
N TRP A 16 38.37 29.10 -53.64
CA TRP A 16 39.59 28.70 -54.40
C TRP A 16 40.36 27.57 -53.63
N TRP A 17 41.18 26.81 -54.36
CA TRP A 17 41.99 25.62 -53.99
C TRP A 17 43.31 26.01 -53.26
N SER A 18 44.12 25.20 -52.55
CA SER A 18 44.75 23.89 -52.90
C SER A 18 45.61 23.25 -51.76
N ARG A 19 45.54 21.91 -51.66
CA ARG A 19 46.53 20.83 -51.33
C ARG A 19 47.78 21.02 -50.43
N ALA A 20 47.93 20.13 -49.43
CA ALA A 20 48.94 19.03 -49.26
C ALA A 20 49.30 18.82 -47.77
N ALA A 21 48.89 17.71 -47.12
CA ALA A 21 49.60 16.43 -46.94
C ALA A 21 50.11 16.18 -45.50
N GLN A 22 49.43 15.25 -44.81
CA GLN A 22 49.93 14.14 -43.97
C GLN A 22 50.65 14.37 -42.61
N ILE A 23 50.15 13.59 -41.62
CA ILE A 23 50.75 13.08 -40.35
C ILE A 23 50.27 13.77 -39.07
N SER A 24 49.21 13.21 -38.45
CA SER A 24 49.26 12.58 -37.11
C SER A 24 47.85 12.17 -36.66
N LEU A 25 47.65 10.86 -36.53
CA LEU A 25 46.55 10.22 -35.82
C LEU A 25 46.76 10.36 -34.30
N VAL A 26 45.65 10.21 -33.57
CA VAL A 26 45.48 10.05 -32.12
C VAL A 26 45.10 11.33 -31.38
N SER A 27 43.89 11.26 -30.80
CA SER A 27 43.26 12.13 -29.77
C SER A 27 42.07 12.94 -30.25
N LEU A 28 40.96 12.29 -30.62
CA LEU A 28 39.61 12.89 -30.46
C LEU A 28 38.52 11.81 -30.51
N ALA A 29 38.33 11.13 -29.38
CA ALA A 29 37.13 10.36 -29.07
C ALA A 29 37.02 10.30 -27.55
N LEU A 30 36.48 11.35 -26.93
CA LEU A 30 35.97 11.40 -25.56
C LEU A 30 35.46 12.83 -25.31
N LEU A 31 34.14 13.03 -25.43
CA LEU A 31 33.29 14.05 -24.79
C LEU A 31 32.02 14.27 -25.61
N SER A 32 31.14 13.28 -25.59
CA SER A 32 29.70 13.44 -25.84
C SER A 32 28.97 12.25 -25.21
N CYS A 33 29.04 12.19 -23.88
CA CYS A 33 28.11 11.46 -23.04
C CYS A 33 27.77 12.43 -21.90
N CYS A 34 26.53 12.91 -21.85
CA CYS A 34 25.77 13.12 -20.61
C CYS A 34 24.42 13.79 -20.93
N CYS A 35 23.38 13.24 -20.28
CA CYS A 35 22.04 13.77 -20.07
C CYS A 35 21.03 13.65 -21.24
N GLU A 36 20.48 12.44 -21.39
CA GLU A 36 19.08 12.27 -21.83
C GLU A 36 18.22 11.89 -20.61
N PRO A 37 17.00 12.44 -20.47
CA PRO A 37 16.06 12.03 -19.44
C PRO A 37 15.51 10.64 -19.78
N ALA A 38 15.54 9.73 -18.81
CA ALA A 38 15.08 8.35 -18.90
C ALA A 38 13.57 8.29 -19.26
N HIS A 39 13.28 8.36 -20.55
CA HIS A 39 12.01 7.89 -21.09
C HIS A 39 11.97 6.37 -20.92
N ALA A 40 10.81 5.85 -20.52
CA ALA A 40 10.52 4.43 -20.38
C ALA A 40 10.93 3.65 -21.64
N GLN A 41 12.18 3.18 -21.66
CA GLN A 41 12.57 2.06 -22.50
C GLN A 41 11.71 0.90 -22.03
N THR A 42 10.95 0.30 -22.94
CA THR A 42 10.50 -1.09 -22.81
C THR A 42 11.73 -1.90 -22.45
N ALA A 43 11.87 -2.19 -21.15
CA ALA A 43 13.06 -2.84 -20.62
C ALA A 43 13.23 -4.15 -21.39
N ARG A 44 14.42 -4.38 -21.97
CA ARG A 44 14.77 -5.72 -22.45
C ARG A 44 14.44 -6.70 -21.32
N PRO A 45 13.77 -7.83 -21.60
CA PRO A 45 13.45 -8.79 -20.55
C PRO A 45 14.74 -9.14 -19.80
N ALA A 46 14.69 -8.99 -18.48
CA ALA A 46 15.87 -9.15 -17.65
C ALA A 46 16.35 -10.61 -17.74
N THR A 47 17.57 -10.82 -18.23
CA THR A 47 18.24 -12.13 -18.21
C THR A 47 18.58 -12.51 -16.78
N LEU A 48 18.60 -13.81 -16.46
CA LEU A 48 18.96 -14.31 -15.13
C LEU A 48 20.28 -13.71 -14.61
N LYS A 49 21.29 -13.59 -15.49
CA LYS A 49 22.61 -13.03 -15.14
C LYS A 49 22.51 -11.61 -14.58
N ALA A 50 21.74 -10.74 -15.23
CA ALA A 50 21.51 -9.37 -14.77
C ALA A 50 20.73 -9.36 -13.46
N VAL A 51 19.72 -10.22 -13.35
CA VAL A 51 18.91 -10.36 -12.13
C VAL A 51 19.77 -10.79 -10.95
N ARG A 52 20.67 -11.77 -11.14
CA ARG A 52 21.61 -12.23 -10.10
C ARG A 52 22.56 -11.13 -9.65
N GLN A 53 23.07 -10.31 -10.56
CA GLN A 53 23.93 -9.18 -10.22
C GLN A 53 23.19 -8.14 -9.38
N GLY A 54 21.98 -7.75 -9.81
CA GLY A 54 21.14 -6.83 -9.05
C GLY A 54 20.59 -7.44 -7.75
N PHE A 55 20.47 -8.76 -7.61
CA PHE A 55 20.10 -9.34 -6.32
C PHE A 55 21.26 -9.27 -5.31
N ALA A 56 22.49 -9.51 -5.77
CA ALA A 56 23.68 -9.33 -4.94
C ALA A 56 23.90 -7.85 -4.57
N HIS A 57 23.65 -6.94 -5.52
CA HIS A 57 23.84 -5.49 -5.37
C HIS A 57 22.58 -4.74 -5.87
N PRO A 58 21.50 -4.71 -5.07
CA PRO A 58 20.24 -4.15 -5.52
C PRO A 58 20.31 -2.64 -5.76
N PRO A 59 19.58 -2.14 -6.77
CA PRO A 59 19.61 -0.73 -7.13
C PRO A 59 18.97 0.13 -6.03
N GLU A 60 19.39 1.40 -5.94
CA GLU A 60 18.95 2.33 -4.89
C GLU A 60 17.44 2.61 -4.94
N ASP A 61 16.82 2.56 -6.12
CA ASP A 61 15.39 2.78 -6.32
C ASP A 61 14.52 1.62 -5.81
N ALA A 62 15.10 0.47 -5.48
CA ALA A 62 14.42 -0.66 -4.83
C ALA A 62 14.36 -0.51 -3.31
N LYS A 63 15.02 0.50 -2.73
CA LYS A 63 14.99 0.71 -1.28
C LYS A 63 13.60 1.12 -0.80
N VAL A 64 13.27 0.75 0.42
CA VAL A 64 12.06 1.22 1.10
C VAL A 64 12.10 2.74 1.27
N MET A 65 10.92 3.38 1.24
CA MET A 65 10.73 4.77 1.64
C MET A 65 9.96 4.84 2.96
N MET A 66 10.05 5.96 3.66
CA MET A 66 9.25 6.21 4.88
C MET A 66 8.43 7.48 4.71
N ARG A 67 7.15 7.42 5.07
CA ARG A 67 6.38 8.64 5.31
C ARG A 67 6.96 9.36 6.51
N TRP A 68 7.28 10.64 6.34
CA TRP A 68 7.98 11.46 7.30
C TRP A 68 7.02 12.50 7.86
N TRP A 69 6.52 12.24 9.06
CA TRP A 69 5.48 13.05 9.68
C TRP A 69 6.07 14.30 10.30
N TRP A 70 5.66 15.47 9.79
CA TRP A 70 6.03 16.77 10.35
C TRP A 70 4.88 17.34 11.17
N PHE A 71 4.95 17.18 12.50
CA PHE A 71 3.92 17.64 13.42
C PHE A 71 3.96 19.14 13.62
N GLY A 72 2.86 19.83 13.29
CA GLY A 72 2.75 21.30 13.26
C GLY A 72 3.80 21.96 12.38
N SER A 73 4.46 21.17 11.52
CA SER A 73 5.69 21.52 10.83
C SER A 73 6.76 22.15 11.71
N ALA A 74 6.82 21.79 13.00
CA ALA A 74 7.77 22.31 13.99
C ALA A 74 9.17 21.70 13.82
N VAL A 75 9.78 21.96 12.66
CA VAL A 75 11.03 21.33 12.23
C VAL A 75 12.24 22.27 12.32
N LYS A 76 13.42 21.68 12.55
CA LYS A 76 14.70 22.40 12.57
C LYS A 76 15.67 21.79 11.56
N LYS A 77 16.37 22.62 10.79
CA LYS A 77 17.22 22.18 9.67
C LYS A 77 18.32 21.21 10.07
N ASP A 78 18.95 21.43 11.22
CA ASP A 78 19.96 20.52 11.78
C ASP A 78 19.37 19.14 12.08
N GLU A 79 18.17 19.09 12.67
CA GLU A 79 17.46 17.84 12.94
C GLU A 79 16.98 17.16 11.65
N LEU A 80 16.46 17.92 10.68
CA LEU A 80 16.10 17.40 9.36
C LEU A 80 17.31 16.74 8.67
N ALA A 81 18.50 17.35 8.76
CA ALA A 81 19.71 16.77 8.21
C ALA A 81 20.13 15.49 8.95
N ARG A 82 20.08 15.50 10.29
CA ARG A 82 20.39 14.34 11.12
C ARG A 82 19.46 13.16 10.83
N GLU A 83 18.15 13.38 10.74
CA GLU A 83 17.18 12.33 10.47
C GLU A 83 17.37 11.73 9.07
N LEU A 84 17.58 12.55 8.03
CA LEU A 84 17.86 12.07 6.68
C LEU A 84 19.16 11.25 6.61
N GLU A 85 20.23 11.70 7.26
CA GLU A 85 21.48 10.94 7.38
C GLU A 85 21.27 9.61 8.11
N THR A 86 20.48 9.64 9.19
CA THR A 86 20.17 8.44 9.98
C THR A 86 19.37 7.44 9.16
N MET A 87 18.33 7.90 8.44
CA MET A 87 17.57 7.08 7.50
C MET A 87 18.48 6.45 6.43
N LYS A 88 19.39 7.24 5.83
CA LYS A 88 20.35 6.73 4.84
C LYS A 88 21.26 5.64 5.43
N GLN A 89 21.76 5.83 6.65
CA GLN A 89 22.56 4.83 7.37
C GLN A 89 21.77 3.55 7.64
N GLY A 90 20.46 3.68 7.92
CA GLY A 90 19.53 2.57 8.06
C GLY A 90 19.19 1.85 6.76
N GLY A 91 19.65 2.31 5.61
CA GLY A 91 19.34 1.74 4.29
C GLY A 91 18.01 2.19 3.70
N ILE A 92 17.35 3.20 4.28
CA ILE A 92 16.15 3.82 3.71
C ILE A 92 16.57 4.67 2.49
N GLY A 93 15.85 4.51 1.39
CA GLY A 93 16.19 5.15 0.11
C GLY A 93 15.42 6.43 -0.18
N GLY A 94 14.46 6.79 0.66
CA GLY A 94 13.70 8.02 0.47
C GLY A 94 12.64 8.27 1.52
N VAL A 95 12.02 9.44 1.42
CA VAL A 95 10.95 9.90 2.30
C VAL A 95 9.75 10.41 1.51
N GLU A 96 8.58 10.34 2.11
CA GLU A 96 7.40 11.10 1.69
C GLU A 96 7.11 12.15 2.76
N LEU A 97 7.25 13.44 2.42
CA LEU A 97 7.01 14.53 3.37
C LEU A 97 5.51 14.72 3.56
N GLN A 98 5.04 14.52 4.80
CA GLN A 98 3.63 14.61 5.16
C GLN A 98 3.45 15.51 6.40
N PRO A 99 3.07 16.79 6.23
CA PRO A 99 2.84 17.70 7.35
C PRO A 99 1.46 17.44 7.97
N VAL A 100 1.42 17.38 9.30
CA VAL A 100 0.22 17.03 10.08
C VAL A 100 0.09 17.89 11.33
N TYR A 101 -0.96 17.66 12.11
CA TYR A 101 -1.30 18.37 13.33
C TYR A 101 -0.11 18.64 14.29
N PRO A 102 -0.11 19.77 15.02
CA PRO A 102 0.86 20.04 16.09
C PRO A 102 0.81 19.00 17.21
N LEU A 103 1.94 18.70 17.85
CA LEU A 103 2.01 17.91 19.10
C LEU A 103 2.34 18.76 20.34
N GLU A 104 2.84 19.99 20.13
CA GLU A 104 3.19 20.93 21.19
C GLU A 104 2.71 22.34 20.83
N LEU A 105 2.47 23.17 21.84
CA LEU A 105 2.11 24.57 21.67
C LEU A 105 3.35 25.42 21.42
N ASP A 106 3.19 26.53 20.68
CA ASP A 106 4.25 27.53 20.59
C ASP A 106 4.66 28.03 21.97
N ASP A 107 5.96 28.07 22.24
CA ASP A 107 6.52 28.55 23.49
C ASP A 107 7.72 29.47 23.23
N PRO A 108 7.53 30.80 23.36
CA PRO A 108 8.60 31.78 23.20
C PRO A 108 9.77 31.59 24.18
N ALA A 109 9.56 30.99 25.35
CA ALA A 109 10.60 30.80 26.35
C ALA A 109 11.62 29.73 25.94
N THR A 110 11.15 28.67 25.28
CA THR A 110 12.00 27.59 24.74
C THR A 110 12.37 27.82 23.27
N GLY A 111 11.70 28.76 22.60
CA GLY A 111 11.84 29.01 21.16
C GLY A 111 11.14 27.97 20.29
N PHE A 112 10.28 27.12 20.88
CA PHE A 112 9.47 26.17 20.14
C PHE A 112 8.37 26.89 19.36
N LYS A 113 8.23 26.59 18.08
CA LYS A 113 7.24 27.22 17.19
C LYS A 113 6.77 26.24 16.13
N ASN A 114 5.46 26.15 15.96
CA ASN A 114 4.82 25.49 14.83
C ASN A 114 4.92 26.39 13.59
N LEU A 115 5.30 25.83 12.45
CA LEU A 115 5.37 26.57 11.19
C LEU A 115 4.02 26.46 10.48
N THR A 116 3.39 27.60 10.22
CA THR A 116 2.15 27.66 9.43
C THR A 116 2.39 27.04 8.07
N PHE A 117 1.51 26.13 7.63
CA PHE A 117 1.60 25.48 6.32
C PHE A 117 1.67 26.53 5.19
N LEU A 118 2.58 26.32 4.23
CA LEU A 118 2.92 27.25 3.13
C LEU A 118 3.51 28.62 3.54
N SER A 119 3.82 28.85 4.83
CA SER A 119 4.61 30.03 5.21
C SER A 119 6.00 30.04 4.56
N PRO A 120 6.64 31.20 4.40
CA PRO A 120 8.01 31.29 3.89
C PRO A 120 9.00 30.38 4.66
N GLU A 121 8.86 30.29 5.98
CA GLU A 121 9.70 29.44 6.83
C GLU A 121 9.44 27.94 6.59
N TYR A 122 8.17 27.55 6.42
CA TYR A 122 7.81 26.18 6.06
C TYR A 122 8.39 25.80 4.69
N LEU A 123 8.21 26.63 3.68
CA LEU A 123 8.73 26.39 2.32
C LEU A 123 10.26 26.36 2.29
N ASP A 124 10.92 27.15 3.14
CA ASP A 124 12.38 27.10 3.30
C ASP A 124 12.85 25.80 3.97
N ALA A 125 12.09 25.25 4.92
CA ALA A 125 12.35 23.93 5.49
C ALA A 125 12.15 22.81 4.45
N VAL A 126 11.09 22.87 3.63
CA VAL A 126 10.87 21.93 2.51
C VAL A 126 12.03 21.98 1.52
N ARG A 127 12.46 23.19 1.11
CA ARG A 127 13.63 23.37 0.23
C ARG A 127 14.89 22.74 0.82
N PHE A 128 15.13 22.97 2.10
CA PHE A 128 16.29 22.41 2.80
C PHE A 128 16.25 20.88 2.82
N ALA A 129 15.10 20.30 3.18
CA ALA A 129 14.89 18.85 3.20
C ALA A 129 15.10 18.22 1.80
N ALA A 130 14.52 18.82 0.76
CA ALA A 130 14.71 18.39 -0.62
C ALA A 130 16.18 18.44 -1.03
N THR A 131 16.84 19.58 -0.83
CA THR A 131 18.28 19.76 -1.15
C THR A 131 19.13 18.72 -0.43
N ARG A 132 18.85 18.45 0.85
CA ARG A 132 19.60 17.47 1.64
C ARG A 132 19.34 16.04 1.18
N ALA A 133 18.09 15.67 0.90
CA ALA A 133 17.73 14.36 0.38
C ALA A 133 18.44 14.09 -0.96
N HIS A 134 18.40 15.06 -1.89
CA HIS A 134 19.13 14.96 -3.16
C HIS A 134 20.64 14.79 -2.95
N ALA A 135 21.25 15.56 -2.05
CA ALA A 135 22.67 15.44 -1.74
C ALA A 135 23.06 14.07 -1.14
N LEU A 136 22.11 13.37 -0.50
CA LEU A 136 22.29 12.01 0.04
C LEU A 136 21.93 10.90 -0.96
N GLY A 137 21.49 11.27 -2.18
CA GLY A 137 20.97 10.35 -3.17
C GLY A 137 19.70 9.63 -2.71
N MET A 138 18.87 10.31 -1.92
CA MET A 138 17.58 9.82 -1.44
C MET A 138 16.45 10.40 -2.29
N ARG A 139 15.42 9.60 -2.54
CA ARG A 139 14.16 10.08 -3.13
C ARG A 139 13.37 10.88 -2.11
N ILE A 140 12.72 11.94 -2.56
CA ILE A 140 11.77 12.69 -1.75
C ILE A 140 10.45 12.82 -2.53
N ALA A 141 9.37 12.34 -1.93
CA ALA A 141 8.01 12.54 -2.39
C ALA A 141 7.31 13.59 -1.53
N LEU A 142 6.25 14.18 -2.08
CA LEU A 142 5.53 15.27 -1.44
C LEU A 142 4.02 15.04 -1.54
N THR A 143 3.32 15.11 -0.41
CA THR A 143 1.86 15.23 -0.44
C THR A 143 1.47 16.65 -0.85
N LEU A 144 0.55 16.82 -1.80
CA LEU A 144 0.07 18.14 -2.25
C LEU A 144 -0.96 18.74 -1.27
N GLY A 145 -0.64 18.73 0.01
CA GLY A 145 -1.54 19.17 1.08
C GLY A 145 -0.95 18.87 2.45
N SER A 146 -1.80 18.95 3.46
CA SER A 146 -1.49 18.54 4.83
C SER A 146 -2.60 17.65 5.33
N GLY A 147 -2.24 16.49 5.90
CA GLY A 147 -3.21 15.45 6.17
C GLY A 147 -3.94 15.04 4.89
N TRP A 148 -5.22 14.68 4.99
CA TRP A 148 -6.03 14.20 3.87
C TRP A 148 -7.54 14.33 4.16
N PRO A 149 -8.42 14.25 3.14
CA PRO A 149 -8.13 14.44 1.72
C PRO A 149 -7.65 15.86 1.40
N TYR A 150 -7.31 16.13 0.14
CA TYR A 150 -6.86 17.47 -0.26
C TYR A 150 -7.89 18.56 0.04
N GLY A 151 -7.39 19.68 0.55
CA GLY A 151 -8.17 20.85 0.86
C GLY A 151 -7.36 21.83 1.71
N GLY A 152 -8.06 22.76 2.35
CA GLY A 152 -7.42 23.75 3.22
C GLY A 152 -8.17 25.09 3.21
N PRO A 153 -7.57 26.14 3.80
CA PRO A 153 -8.21 27.46 3.93
C PRO A 153 -8.39 28.15 2.57
N ASN A 154 -7.71 27.69 1.54
CA ASN A 154 -7.84 28.13 0.15
C ASN A 154 -9.14 27.65 -0.51
N VAL A 155 -9.85 26.67 0.07
CA VAL A 155 -11.08 26.10 -0.50
C VAL A 155 -12.30 26.85 0.04
N PRO A 156 -12.98 27.71 -0.74
CA PRO A 156 -14.24 28.30 -0.33
C PRO A 156 -15.35 27.24 -0.30
N ILE A 157 -16.43 27.50 0.45
CA ILE A 157 -17.57 26.58 0.54
C ILE A 157 -18.19 26.24 -0.83
N THR A 158 -18.03 27.10 -1.84
CA THR A 158 -18.50 26.87 -3.22
C THR A 158 -17.70 25.82 -3.98
N ASP A 159 -16.46 25.58 -3.56
CA ASP A 159 -15.54 24.61 -4.17
C ASP A 159 -15.29 23.41 -3.25
N ALA A 160 -15.97 23.35 -2.11
CA ALA A 160 -15.89 22.24 -1.17
C ALA A 160 -16.64 21.01 -1.71
N ALA A 161 -16.24 19.81 -1.26
CA ALA A 161 -16.87 18.54 -1.61
C ALA A 161 -18.40 18.62 -1.54
N GLY A 162 -19.07 18.20 -2.62
CA GLY A 162 -20.50 18.36 -2.79
C GLY A 162 -21.31 17.15 -2.33
N LYS A 163 -22.56 17.39 -1.93
CA LYS A 163 -23.53 16.32 -1.63
C LYS A 163 -24.95 16.66 -2.05
N LEU A 164 -25.80 15.67 -2.24
CA LEU A 164 -27.23 15.82 -2.42
C LEU A 164 -27.90 15.86 -1.03
N ARG A 165 -28.32 17.04 -0.60
CA ARG A 165 -29.12 17.18 0.62
C ARG A 165 -30.59 16.97 0.30
N VAL A 166 -31.21 16.03 1.00
CA VAL A 166 -32.64 15.71 0.88
C VAL A 166 -33.36 16.17 2.14
N VAL A 167 -34.39 16.99 1.99
CA VAL A 167 -35.26 17.41 3.10
C VAL A 167 -36.68 16.95 2.81
N THR A 168 -37.20 16.08 3.67
CA THR A 168 -38.58 15.61 3.60
C THR A 168 -39.43 16.26 4.68
N ALA A 169 -40.67 16.62 4.35
CA ALA A 169 -41.63 17.21 5.29
C ALA A 169 -43.04 16.66 5.08
N ASP A 170 -43.72 16.33 6.18
CA ASP A 170 -45.14 15.98 6.16
C ASP A 170 -45.99 17.23 5.98
N VAL A 171 -47.05 17.08 5.20
CA VAL A 171 -48.04 18.10 4.90
C VAL A 171 -49.42 17.56 5.28
N PRO A 172 -50.14 18.24 6.19
CA PRO A 172 -51.52 17.88 6.51
C PRO A 172 -52.43 17.96 5.28
N ALA A 173 -53.47 17.11 5.26
CA ALA A 173 -54.51 17.16 4.25
C ALA A 173 -55.05 18.59 4.08
N GLN A 174 -55.46 18.93 2.85
CA GLN A 174 -56.03 20.23 2.48
C GLN A 174 -55.08 21.44 2.59
N SER A 175 -53.79 21.24 2.91
CA SER A 175 -52.79 22.31 2.87
C SER A 175 -52.56 22.80 1.42
N SER A 176 -52.50 24.12 1.22
CA SER A 176 -52.30 24.72 -0.10
C SER A 176 -50.84 25.10 -0.42
N SER A 177 -49.97 25.12 0.59
CA SER A 177 -48.55 25.44 0.41
C SER A 177 -47.68 24.95 1.57
N ILE A 178 -46.37 24.80 1.32
CA ILE A 178 -45.34 24.48 2.32
C ILE A 178 -44.18 25.47 2.23
N ALA A 179 -43.50 25.74 3.35
CA ALA A 179 -42.29 26.56 3.35
C ALA A 179 -41.13 25.82 2.65
N ILE A 180 -40.37 26.52 1.82
CA ILE A 180 -39.14 25.96 1.24
C ILE A 180 -38.08 25.90 2.35
N PRO A 181 -37.33 24.79 2.49
CA PRO A 181 -36.22 24.69 3.42
C PRO A 181 -35.17 25.77 3.17
N SER A 182 -34.45 26.20 4.22
CA SER A 182 -33.38 27.17 4.05
C SER A 182 -32.30 26.64 3.11
N VAL A 183 -31.97 27.42 2.08
CA VAL A 183 -30.85 27.17 1.16
C VAL A 183 -29.67 28.01 1.64
N ARG A 184 -28.58 27.36 2.00
CA ARG A 184 -27.38 28.00 2.58
C ARG A 184 -26.42 28.47 1.48
N ASN A 185 -25.40 29.24 1.86
CA ASN A 185 -24.31 29.59 0.93
C ASN A 185 -23.67 28.33 0.34
N GLY A 186 -23.49 28.32 -0.98
CA GLY A 186 -22.97 27.15 -1.71
C GLY A 186 -24.02 26.07 -2.00
N GLU A 187 -25.28 26.25 -1.58
CA GLU A 187 -26.39 25.34 -1.91
C GLU A 187 -27.26 25.85 -3.06
N LYS A 188 -27.93 24.92 -3.76
CA LYS A 188 -28.92 25.22 -4.81
C LYS A 188 -30.09 24.24 -4.72
N LEU A 189 -31.32 24.76 -4.59
CA LEU A 189 -32.52 23.93 -4.70
C LEU A 189 -32.68 23.45 -6.14
N LEU A 190 -32.66 22.12 -6.33
CA LEU A 190 -32.72 21.49 -7.65
C LEU A 190 -34.16 21.19 -8.07
N ALA A 191 -34.91 20.59 -7.16
CA ALA A 191 -36.29 20.16 -7.41
C ALA A 191 -37.03 19.92 -6.09
N ALA A 192 -38.36 19.93 -6.18
CA ALA A 192 -39.25 19.49 -5.12
C ALA A 192 -40.30 18.54 -5.70
N PHE A 193 -40.65 17.51 -4.94
CA PHE A 193 -41.62 16.50 -5.32
C PHE A 193 -42.62 16.27 -4.20
N VAL A 194 -43.85 15.89 -4.56
CA VAL A 194 -44.91 15.53 -3.60
C VAL A 194 -45.45 14.14 -3.89
N ALA A 195 -45.70 13.35 -2.84
CA ALA A 195 -46.43 12.10 -2.89
C ALA A 195 -47.54 12.11 -1.82
N ASN A 196 -48.56 11.26 -1.99
CA ASN A 196 -49.56 11.05 -0.95
C ASN A 196 -48.97 10.16 0.14
N GLY A 197 -49.30 10.45 1.41
CA GLY A 197 -48.80 9.72 2.57
C GLY A 197 -48.05 10.61 3.57
N THR A 198 -47.21 9.99 4.38
CA THR A 198 -46.29 10.62 5.34
C THR A 198 -44.87 10.17 5.05
N ARG A 199 -43.88 10.78 5.72
CA ARG A 199 -42.47 10.37 5.66
C ARG A 199 -42.22 8.91 6.00
N GLU A 200 -43.08 8.32 6.83
CA GLU A 200 -42.98 6.92 7.25
C GLU A 200 -43.72 5.96 6.32
N ASN A 201 -44.71 6.46 5.57
CA ASN A 201 -45.55 5.64 4.71
C ASN A 201 -46.12 6.47 3.55
N TYR A 202 -45.52 6.32 2.37
CA TYR A 202 -45.94 6.96 1.13
C TYR A 202 -45.94 5.97 -0.04
N GLU A 203 -46.68 6.28 -1.10
CA GLU A 203 -46.71 5.46 -2.31
C GLU A 203 -45.50 5.79 -3.21
N ASP A 204 -44.51 4.88 -3.30
CA ASP A 204 -43.25 5.08 -4.05
C ASP A 204 -43.43 5.52 -5.51
N ALA A 205 -44.49 5.05 -6.18
CA ALA A 205 -44.79 5.35 -7.58
C ALA A 205 -45.49 6.73 -7.79
N ALA A 206 -45.72 7.52 -6.74
CA ALA A 206 -46.60 8.69 -6.78
C ALA A 206 -45.89 10.07 -6.70
N TRP A 207 -44.56 10.11 -6.77
CA TRP A 207 -43.84 11.39 -6.72
C TRP A 207 -44.14 12.28 -7.94
N ARG A 208 -44.86 13.37 -7.72
CA ARG A 208 -45.10 14.40 -8.72
C ARG A 208 -44.18 15.60 -8.50
N ARG A 209 -43.45 16.00 -9.55
CA ARG A 209 -42.61 17.20 -9.53
C ARG A 209 -43.47 18.45 -9.33
N LEU A 210 -43.03 19.32 -8.44
CA LEU A 210 -43.63 20.62 -8.18
C LEU A 210 -42.89 21.72 -8.95
N GLN A 211 -43.61 22.75 -9.37
CA GLN A 211 -43.01 23.93 -9.99
C GLN A 211 -42.38 24.80 -8.90
N LEU A 212 -41.06 25.02 -8.99
CA LEU A 212 -40.37 25.88 -8.04
C LEU A 212 -40.79 27.34 -8.26
N PRO A 213 -41.17 28.08 -7.20
CA PRO A 213 -41.58 29.47 -7.27
C PRO A 213 -40.38 30.41 -7.07
N ASP A 214 -40.58 31.70 -7.34
CA ASP A 214 -39.62 32.76 -6.99
C ASP A 214 -39.72 33.22 -5.52
N GLY A 215 -40.60 32.60 -4.71
CA GLY A 215 -40.89 32.98 -3.32
C GLY A 215 -40.57 31.91 -2.27
N ALA A 216 -40.76 32.23 -0.99
CA ALA A 216 -40.38 31.36 0.14
C ALA A 216 -41.32 30.16 0.40
N ARG A 217 -42.43 30.04 -0.33
CA ARG A 217 -43.43 28.97 -0.16
C ARG A 217 -43.75 28.31 -1.49
N LEU A 218 -43.77 26.98 -1.47
CA LEU A 218 -44.11 26.13 -2.61
C LEU A 218 -45.61 25.84 -2.60
N ALA A 219 -46.29 26.09 -3.73
CA ALA A 219 -47.70 25.75 -3.90
C ALA A 219 -47.87 24.23 -3.97
N LEU A 220 -48.90 23.72 -3.30
CA LEU A 220 -49.21 22.29 -3.27
C LEU A 220 -50.51 21.97 -4.00
N PRO A 221 -50.57 20.82 -4.68
CA PRO A 221 -51.81 20.35 -5.27
C PRO A 221 -52.79 19.95 -4.17
N SER A 222 -54.05 20.36 -4.30
CA SER A 222 -55.10 19.99 -3.34
C SER A 222 -55.21 18.47 -3.21
N SER A 223 -55.20 17.98 -1.97
CA SER A 223 -55.42 16.57 -1.63
C SER A 223 -56.23 16.45 -0.35
N ASN A 224 -57.10 15.44 -0.30
CA ASN A 224 -57.87 15.10 0.90
C ASN A 224 -57.10 14.15 1.85
N SER A 225 -55.95 13.63 1.42
CA SER A 225 -55.04 12.84 2.25
C SER A 225 -53.85 13.69 2.71
N ALA A 226 -53.14 13.23 3.74
CA ALA A 226 -51.81 13.75 4.03
C ALA A 226 -50.88 13.55 2.83
N GLN A 227 -49.88 14.42 2.73
CA GLN A 227 -48.86 14.37 1.68
C GLN A 227 -47.47 14.48 2.31
N VAL A 228 -46.47 13.98 1.59
CA VAL A 228 -45.06 14.20 1.91
C VAL A 228 -44.41 14.98 0.77
N VAL A 229 -43.59 15.97 1.11
CA VAL A 229 -42.82 16.76 0.14
C VAL A 229 -41.34 16.50 0.35
N ALA A 230 -40.63 16.14 -0.71
CA ALA A 230 -39.18 15.98 -0.73
C ALA A 230 -38.54 17.13 -1.52
N PHE A 231 -37.63 17.86 -0.88
CA PHE A 231 -36.80 18.90 -1.49
C PHE A 231 -35.39 18.36 -1.71
N PHE A 232 -34.90 18.47 -2.94
CA PHE A 232 -33.57 18.02 -3.35
C PHE A 232 -32.68 19.22 -3.58
N ILE A 233 -31.58 19.31 -2.83
CA ILE A 233 -30.73 20.49 -2.75
C ILE A 233 -29.29 20.05 -3.03
N ALA A 234 -28.67 20.57 -4.08
CA ALA A 234 -27.23 20.46 -4.25
C ALA A 234 -26.58 21.23 -3.10
N SER A 235 -25.74 20.55 -2.34
CA SER A 235 -25.18 21.02 -1.07
C SER A 235 -23.70 20.65 -0.96
N ARG A 236 -23.12 20.86 0.21
CA ARG A 236 -21.71 20.61 0.53
C ARG A 236 -21.62 19.65 1.70
N THR A 237 -20.63 18.76 1.70
CA THR A 237 -20.42 17.81 2.80
C THR A 237 -20.13 18.55 4.10
N GLY A 238 -19.39 19.66 4.01
CA GLY A 238 -18.87 20.41 5.14
C GLY A 238 -17.66 19.73 5.79
N GLN A 239 -17.11 18.71 5.13
CA GLN A 239 -15.92 18.00 5.62
C GLN A 239 -14.73 18.96 5.67
N ILE A 240 -14.01 18.90 6.78
CA ILE A 240 -12.75 19.62 7.00
C ILE A 240 -11.61 18.62 6.84
N VAL A 241 -10.48 19.07 6.30
CA VAL A 241 -9.26 18.26 6.13
C VAL A 241 -8.88 17.58 7.45
N LYS A 242 -8.68 16.26 7.40
CA LYS A 242 -8.30 15.44 8.56
C LYS A 242 -6.83 15.68 8.86
N ARG A 243 -6.47 15.64 10.15
CA ARG A 243 -5.08 15.69 10.63
C ARG A 243 -4.26 16.90 10.14
N ALA A 244 -4.93 17.98 9.72
CA ALA A 244 -4.30 19.18 9.18
C ALA A 244 -3.23 19.76 10.14
N ALA A 245 -2.10 20.17 9.57
CA ALA A 245 -1.09 20.98 10.24
C ALA A 245 -1.63 22.38 10.55
N ALA A 246 -0.92 23.10 11.41
CA ALA A 246 -1.26 24.49 11.73
C ALA A 246 -1.32 25.34 10.45
N GLY A 247 -2.45 26.01 10.21
CA GLY A 247 -2.69 26.85 9.04
C GLY A 247 -3.18 26.11 7.79
N ALA A 248 -3.31 24.78 7.84
CA ALA A 248 -3.87 23.98 6.75
C ALA A 248 -5.34 23.61 6.98
N GLU A 249 -5.98 24.15 8.01
CA GLU A 249 -7.38 23.90 8.32
C GLU A 249 -8.32 24.50 7.27
N GLY A 250 -9.25 23.71 6.75
CA GLY A 250 -10.31 24.20 5.88
C GLY A 250 -11.09 23.09 5.21
N PHE A 251 -11.96 23.45 4.26
CA PHE A 251 -12.81 22.49 3.59
C PHE A 251 -12.00 21.55 2.69
N VAL A 252 -12.46 20.29 2.61
CA VAL A 252 -12.01 19.35 1.59
C VAL A 252 -12.55 19.80 0.23
N LEU A 253 -11.70 19.81 -0.79
CA LEU A 253 -12.07 20.26 -2.14
C LEU A 253 -13.05 19.31 -2.83
N ASP A 254 -13.84 19.83 -3.76
CA ASP A 254 -14.71 19.04 -4.64
C ASP A 254 -13.88 18.30 -5.69
N HIS A 255 -13.68 17.01 -5.48
CA HIS A 255 -12.87 16.17 -6.36
C HIS A 255 -13.55 15.92 -7.71
N PHE A 256 -14.86 16.20 -7.86
CA PHE A 256 -15.53 16.14 -9.15
C PHE A 256 -15.41 17.45 -9.95
N SER A 257 -14.89 18.53 -9.33
CA SER A 257 -14.79 19.85 -9.96
C SER A 257 -13.37 20.13 -10.44
N LYS A 258 -13.18 20.21 -11.76
CA LYS A 258 -11.88 20.52 -12.35
C LYS A 258 -11.32 21.85 -11.85
N SER A 259 -12.16 22.88 -11.74
CA SER A 259 -11.72 24.21 -11.30
C SER A 259 -11.29 24.23 -9.84
N ALA A 260 -11.92 23.43 -8.97
CA ALA A 260 -11.51 23.28 -7.58
C ALA A 260 -10.12 22.63 -7.48
N VAL A 261 -9.88 21.58 -8.28
CA VAL A 261 -8.59 20.88 -8.35
C VAL A 261 -7.50 21.79 -8.90
N GLU A 262 -7.73 22.49 -10.01
CA GLU A 262 -6.76 23.44 -10.59
C GLU A 262 -6.44 24.58 -9.62
N THR A 263 -7.44 25.09 -8.89
CA THR A 263 -7.22 26.12 -7.85
C THR A 263 -6.35 25.58 -6.73
N HIS A 264 -6.57 24.34 -6.27
CA HIS A 264 -5.73 23.71 -5.26
C HIS A 264 -4.29 23.50 -5.74
N LEU A 265 -4.10 23.03 -6.97
CA LEU A 265 -2.77 22.91 -7.58
C LEU A 265 -2.06 24.27 -7.66
N GLN A 266 -2.76 25.32 -8.09
CA GLN A 266 -2.20 26.68 -8.19
C GLN A 266 -1.86 27.30 -6.82
N THR A 267 -2.64 27.01 -5.79
CA THR A 267 -2.52 27.64 -4.47
C THR A 267 -1.64 26.86 -3.49
N VAL A 268 -1.55 25.54 -3.67
CA VAL A 268 -0.81 24.63 -2.79
C VAL A 268 0.32 23.92 -3.55
N GLY A 269 0.01 23.25 -4.66
CA GLY A 269 0.99 22.47 -5.41
C GLY A 269 2.14 23.33 -5.96
N GLU A 270 1.81 24.46 -6.57
CA GLU A 270 2.74 25.42 -7.16
C GLU A 270 3.75 26.00 -6.16
N PRO A 271 3.34 26.56 -4.99
CA PRO A 271 4.30 26.98 -3.96
C PRO A 271 5.19 25.84 -3.46
N LEU A 272 4.63 24.64 -3.25
CA LEU A 272 5.40 23.50 -2.78
C LEU A 272 6.44 23.07 -3.81
N LEU A 273 6.07 22.92 -5.09
CA LEU A 273 7.02 22.58 -6.15
C LEU A 273 8.12 23.64 -6.31
N ARG A 274 7.78 24.93 -6.23
CA ARG A 274 8.80 25.99 -6.25
C ARG A 274 9.80 25.87 -5.10
N ALA A 275 9.43 25.29 -3.96
CA ALA A 275 10.37 25.03 -2.87
C ALA A 275 11.45 24.02 -3.25
N PHE A 276 11.17 23.09 -4.16
CA PHE A 276 12.14 22.10 -4.66
C PHE A 276 13.16 22.68 -5.66
N GLY A 277 12.92 23.89 -6.19
CA GLY A 277 13.84 24.52 -7.14
C GLY A 277 13.85 23.81 -8.49
N ASN A 278 15.02 23.42 -8.98
CA ASN A 278 15.19 22.79 -10.30
C ASN A 278 15.11 21.24 -10.24
N ASP A 279 15.10 20.65 -9.04
CA ASP A 279 15.08 19.21 -8.82
C ASP A 279 13.70 18.82 -8.26
N PRO A 280 12.70 18.51 -9.11
CA PRO A 280 11.35 18.21 -8.65
C PRO A 280 11.31 16.96 -7.75
N PRO A 281 10.28 16.81 -6.90
CA PRO A 281 10.13 15.60 -6.09
C PRO A 281 10.04 14.36 -6.99
N ALA A 282 10.45 13.20 -6.47
CA ALA A 282 10.36 11.93 -7.19
C ALA A 282 8.90 11.56 -7.51
N SER A 283 7.98 11.93 -6.64
CA SER A 283 6.53 11.88 -6.90
C SER A 283 5.79 12.88 -6.04
N VAL A 284 4.62 13.30 -6.52
CA VAL A 284 3.58 13.93 -5.72
C VAL A 284 2.55 12.88 -5.33
N PHE A 285 2.03 12.96 -4.11
CA PHE A 285 1.23 11.89 -3.50
C PHE A 285 -0.17 12.35 -3.10
N SER A 286 -1.19 11.63 -3.56
CA SER A 286 -2.56 11.66 -3.04
C SER A 286 -2.82 10.42 -2.19
N ASP A 287 -3.09 10.66 -0.92
CA ASP A 287 -3.55 9.65 0.04
C ASP A 287 -4.89 9.02 -0.41
N SER A 288 -5.34 8.04 0.35
CA SER A 288 -6.60 7.33 0.19
C SER A 288 -7.77 8.30 0.05
N LEU A 289 -8.69 7.99 -0.87
CA LEU A 289 -9.83 8.85 -1.10
C LEU A 289 -10.84 8.66 0.04
N GLU A 290 -10.91 9.65 0.92
CA GLU A 290 -11.77 9.63 2.11
C GLU A 290 -12.66 10.88 2.18
N VAL A 291 -13.28 11.24 1.05
CA VAL A 291 -14.15 12.42 0.94
C VAL A 291 -15.56 12.08 1.39
N TYR A 292 -15.76 11.92 2.70
CA TYR A 292 -16.96 11.40 3.31
C TYR A 292 -18.25 12.13 2.90
N GLY A 293 -19.26 11.34 2.53
CA GLY A 293 -20.58 11.84 2.17
C GLY A 293 -20.64 12.55 0.82
N THR A 294 -19.57 12.55 0.03
CA THR A 294 -19.58 13.16 -1.31
C THR A 294 -20.32 12.27 -2.30
N ASP A 295 -21.23 12.88 -3.03
CA ASP A 295 -22.09 12.16 -3.97
C ASP A 295 -22.65 13.10 -5.07
N TRP A 296 -22.17 14.35 -5.08
CA TRP A 296 -22.72 15.41 -5.92
C TRP A 296 -21.68 16.47 -6.24
N THR A 297 -21.83 17.15 -7.38
CA THR A 297 -21.15 18.41 -7.70
C THR A 297 -22.11 19.36 -8.41
N THR A 298 -21.77 20.65 -8.46
CA THR A 298 -22.63 21.71 -9.05
C THR A 298 -23.06 21.35 -10.47
N ASP A 299 -22.14 20.82 -11.26
CA ASP A 299 -22.34 20.56 -12.70
C ASP A 299 -22.90 19.16 -12.98
N LEU A 300 -23.13 18.34 -11.95
CA LEU A 300 -23.56 16.96 -12.12
C LEU A 300 -24.82 16.80 -12.97
N PRO A 301 -25.90 17.60 -12.84
CA PRO A 301 -27.08 17.47 -13.72
C PRO A 301 -26.76 17.67 -15.21
N THR A 302 -25.84 18.59 -15.51
CA THR A 302 -25.42 18.89 -16.89
C THR A 302 -24.55 17.76 -17.41
N GLU A 303 -23.54 17.36 -16.65
CA GLU A 303 -22.62 16.27 -17.00
C GLU A 303 -23.36 14.94 -17.18
N PHE A 304 -24.27 14.62 -16.26
CA PHE A 304 -25.12 13.43 -16.36
C PHE A 304 -25.92 13.43 -17.66
N ARG A 305 -26.57 14.54 -18.00
CA ARG A 305 -27.36 14.63 -19.24
C ARG A 305 -26.49 14.45 -20.48
N ASN A 306 -25.31 15.07 -20.50
CA ASN A 306 -24.38 14.96 -21.62
C ASN A 306 -23.88 13.52 -21.81
N ARG A 307 -23.64 12.80 -20.71
CA ARG A 307 -23.01 11.47 -20.70
C ARG A 307 -24.01 10.32 -20.81
N ARG A 308 -25.20 10.47 -20.23
CA ARG A 308 -26.24 9.44 -20.17
C ARG A 308 -27.41 9.71 -21.12
N GLY A 309 -27.53 10.93 -21.65
CA GLY A 309 -28.53 11.27 -22.67
C GLY A 309 -29.94 11.58 -22.13
N TYR A 310 -30.11 11.72 -20.81
CA TYR A 310 -31.38 12.11 -20.18
C TYR A 310 -31.16 12.98 -18.93
N ASP A 311 -32.18 13.73 -18.52
CA ASP A 311 -32.12 14.57 -17.31
C ASP A 311 -32.30 13.72 -16.05
N LEU A 312 -31.35 13.76 -15.11
CA LEU A 312 -31.45 13.09 -13.81
C LEU A 312 -32.52 13.75 -12.91
N THR A 313 -32.75 15.05 -13.07
CA THR A 313 -33.57 15.85 -12.14
C THR A 313 -34.98 15.30 -11.90
N PRO A 314 -35.74 14.84 -12.92
CA PRO A 314 -37.06 14.22 -12.73
C PRO A 314 -37.05 12.92 -11.92
N TYR A 315 -35.90 12.24 -11.86
CA TYR A 315 -35.77 10.91 -11.27
C TYR A 315 -35.11 10.91 -9.89
N LEU A 316 -34.84 12.09 -9.31
CA LEU A 316 -34.21 12.18 -7.98
C LEU A 316 -34.96 11.39 -6.88
N PRO A 317 -36.31 11.36 -6.81
CA PRO A 317 -37.00 10.48 -5.87
C PRO A 317 -36.74 9.00 -6.11
N GLU A 318 -36.70 8.56 -7.37
CA GLU A 318 -36.40 7.16 -7.73
C GLU A 318 -34.95 6.79 -7.37
N MET A 319 -33.99 7.70 -7.59
CA MET A 319 -32.59 7.48 -7.25
C MET A 319 -32.38 7.32 -5.73
N VAL A 320 -33.01 8.21 -4.94
CA VAL A 320 -32.81 8.29 -3.49
C VAL A 320 -33.68 7.30 -2.71
N PHE A 321 -34.96 7.18 -3.07
CA PHE A 321 -35.94 6.40 -2.33
C PHE A 321 -36.36 5.12 -3.06
N GLY A 322 -36.11 5.03 -4.36
CA GLY A 322 -36.60 3.92 -5.17
C GLY A 322 -35.93 2.58 -4.84
N HIS A 323 -36.71 1.53 -5.02
CA HIS A 323 -36.33 0.14 -4.83
C HIS A 323 -36.42 -0.65 -6.15
N GLY A 324 -35.76 -1.81 -6.18
CA GLY A 324 -35.78 -2.71 -7.34
C GLY A 324 -34.88 -2.26 -8.49
N ALA A 325 -35.01 -2.98 -9.63
CA ALA A 325 -34.07 -2.87 -10.75
C ALA A 325 -34.01 -1.48 -11.38
N ALA A 326 -35.15 -0.80 -11.57
CA ALA A 326 -35.18 0.52 -12.21
C ALA A 326 -34.41 1.59 -11.42
N ALA A 327 -34.52 1.55 -10.08
CA ALA A 327 -33.76 2.42 -9.20
C ALA A 327 -32.27 2.05 -9.16
N ALA A 328 -31.95 0.75 -9.15
CA ALA A 328 -30.57 0.26 -9.21
C ALA A 328 -29.87 0.69 -10.52
N ASP A 329 -30.57 0.61 -11.67
CA ASP A 329 -30.05 1.03 -12.97
C ASP A 329 -29.85 2.55 -13.05
N LEU A 330 -30.75 3.32 -12.44
CA LEU A 330 -30.58 4.77 -12.31
C LEU A 330 -29.38 5.14 -11.42
N ARG A 331 -29.19 4.40 -10.31
CA ARG A 331 -28.03 4.58 -9.42
C ARG A 331 -26.73 4.21 -10.09
N TYR A 332 -26.72 3.15 -10.91
CA TYR A 332 -25.58 2.82 -11.75
C TYR A 332 -25.21 3.99 -12.69
N ASP A 333 -26.16 4.56 -13.42
CA ASP A 333 -25.88 5.67 -14.34
C ASP A 333 -25.33 6.90 -13.61
N TRP A 334 -25.82 7.15 -12.40
CA TRP A 334 -25.34 8.23 -11.52
C TRP A 334 -23.93 7.94 -11.02
N ALA A 335 -23.70 6.77 -10.44
CA ALA A 335 -22.40 6.30 -9.95
C ALA A 335 -21.33 6.33 -11.05
N ARG A 336 -21.68 5.87 -12.26
CA ARG A 336 -20.80 5.92 -13.42
C ARG A 336 -20.48 7.35 -13.84
N THR A 337 -21.43 8.27 -13.73
CA THR A 337 -21.16 9.70 -13.97
C THR A 337 -20.19 10.25 -12.93
N LEU A 338 -20.33 9.89 -11.66
CA LEU A 338 -19.39 10.28 -10.61
C LEU A 338 -17.98 9.72 -10.87
N ASN A 339 -17.87 8.45 -11.25
CA ASN A 339 -16.62 7.79 -11.64
C ASN A 339 -15.91 8.52 -12.79
N GLU A 340 -16.64 8.78 -13.89
CA GLU A 340 -16.09 9.50 -15.04
C GLU A 340 -15.60 10.92 -14.64
N LEU A 341 -16.32 11.61 -13.73
CA LEU A 341 -15.91 12.94 -13.26
C LEU A 341 -14.67 12.90 -12.36
N ILE A 342 -14.53 11.95 -11.44
CA ILE A 342 -13.32 11.85 -10.60
C ILE A 342 -12.10 11.49 -11.46
N ASP A 343 -12.26 10.60 -12.42
CA ASP A 343 -11.19 10.20 -13.35
C ASP A 343 -10.69 11.39 -14.17
N GLU A 344 -11.61 12.14 -14.77
CA GLU A 344 -11.28 13.26 -15.65
C GLU A 344 -10.81 14.50 -14.87
N ASN A 345 -11.52 14.88 -13.82
CA ASN A 345 -11.34 16.19 -13.19
C ASN A 345 -10.31 16.18 -12.05
N TYR A 346 -10.10 15.03 -11.39
CA TYR A 346 -9.10 14.89 -10.32
C TYR A 346 -7.88 14.11 -10.79
N LEU A 347 -8.04 12.82 -11.11
CA LEU A 347 -6.90 11.94 -11.38
C LEU A 347 -6.13 12.38 -12.62
N ALA A 348 -6.81 12.61 -13.74
CA ALA A 348 -6.16 13.03 -14.98
C ALA A 348 -5.61 14.46 -14.91
N THR A 349 -6.31 15.38 -14.23
CA THR A 349 -5.82 16.76 -14.01
C THR A 349 -4.54 16.77 -13.21
N ILE A 350 -4.49 16.09 -12.05
CA ILE A 350 -3.29 16.04 -11.20
C ILE A 350 -2.16 15.30 -11.93
N ASN A 351 -2.45 14.20 -12.64
CA ASN A 351 -1.41 13.50 -13.38
C ASN A 351 -0.82 14.35 -14.51
N SER A 352 -1.66 15.11 -15.22
CA SER A 352 -1.20 16.03 -16.28
C SER A 352 -0.31 17.12 -15.70
N TRP A 353 -0.74 17.75 -14.59
CA TRP A 353 0.05 18.73 -13.87
C TRP A 353 1.39 18.14 -13.38
N ALA A 354 1.39 16.96 -12.77
CA ALA A 354 2.62 16.29 -12.33
C ALA A 354 3.62 16.09 -13.48
N ARG A 355 3.13 15.65 -14.65
CA ARG A 355 3.96 15.46 -15.86
C ARG A 355 4.51 16.77 -16.41
N GLU A 356 3.70 17.83 -16.42
CA GLU A 356 4.14 19.19 -16.80
C GLU A 356 5.27 19.69 -15.90
N HIS A 357 5.30 19.25 -14.64
CA HIS A 357 6.35 19.57 -13.66
C HIS A 357 7.46 18.52 -13.54
N HIS A 358 7.55 17.57 -14.48
CA HIS A 358 8.58 16.53 -14.51
C HIS A 358 8.65 15.70 -13.22
N THR A 359 7.50 15.44 -12.59
CA THR A 359 7.34 14.52 -11.46
C THR A 359 6.28 13.46 -11.77
N HIS A 360 6.14 12.45 -10.91
CA HIS A 360 5.16 11.39 -11.06
C HIS A 360 3.98 11.61 -10.12
N PHE A 361 2.77 11.26 -10.57
CA PHE A 361 1.62 11.19 -9.67
C PHE A 361 1.49 9.79 -9.06
N ARG A 362 1.66 9.70 -7.74
CA ARG A 362 1.39 8.52 -6.92
C ARG A 362 0.06 8.68 -6.19
N SER A 363 -0.80 7.66 -6.22
CA SER A 363 -2.13 7.76 -5.62
C SER A 363 -2.61 6.43 -5.06
N GLN A 364 -3.22 6.51 -3.87
CA GLN A 364 -4.10 5.47 -3.35
C GLN A 364 -5.48 5.60 -4.00
N THR A 365 -5.65 4.99 -5.17
CA THR A 365 -6.87 5.10 -5.99
C THR A 365 -7.91 4.04 -5.58
N TYR A 366 -8.46 4.23 -4.39
CA TYR A 366 -9.58 3.47 -3.80
C TYR A 366 -10.32 4.35 -2.78
N GLY A 367 -11.50 3.91 -2.33
CA GLY A 367 -12.32 4.61 -1.34
C GLY A 367 -13.39 5.49 -1.99
N THR A 368 -13.64 6.66 -1.39
CA THR A 368 -14.64 7.64 -1.80
C THR A 368 -13.95 8.95 -2.19
N PRO A 369 -14.08 9.46 -3.43
CA PRO A 369 -15.15 9.19 -4.42
C PRO A 369 -14.99 7.93 -5.27
N ALA A 370 -16.02 7.64 -6.09
CA ALA A 370 -16.28 6.41 -6.85
C ALA A 370 -15.23 6.03 -7.92
N VAL A 371 -13.99 5.74 -7.54
CA VAL A 371 -12.95 5.19 -8.44
C VAL A 371 -13.11 3.68 -8.65
N THR A 372 -12.68 3.19 -9.81
CA THR A 372 -12.69 1.76 -10.21
C THR A 372 -11.27 1.20 -10.26
N LEU A 373 -11.14 -0.10 -10.53
CA LEU A 373 -9.83 -0.71 -10.71
C LEU A 373 -9.09 -0.03 -11.87
N SER A 374 -9.79 0.24 -12.97
CA SER A 374 -9.24 0.93 -14.14
C SER A 374 -8.91 2.41 -13.95
N SER A 375 -9.45 3.09 -12.93
CA SER A 375 -9.01 4.44 -12.55
C SER A 375 -7.50 4.47 -12.23
N ASN A 376 -6.92 3.36 -11.73
CA ASN A 376 -5.47 3.24 -11.51
C ASN A 376 -4.64 3.34 -12.80
N SER A 377 -5.24 3.14 -13.98
CA SER A 377 -4.54 3.31 -15.26
C SER A 377 -4.15 4.77 -15.53
N ILE A 378 -4.83 5.72 -14.87
CA ILE A 378 -4.66 7.17 -15.06
C ILE A 378 -3.40 7.67 -14.36
N VAL A 379 -3.06 7.12 -13.19
CA VAL A 379 -1.91 7.56 -12.38
C VAL A 379 -0.61 6.91 -12.82
N ASP A 380 0.53 7.54 -12.50
CA ASP A 380 1.85 7.01 -12.91
C ASP A 380 2.33 5.90 -11.97
N LEU A 381 2.05 6.03 -10.66
CA LEU A 381 2.43 5.09 -9.61
C LEU A 381 1.20 4.71 -8.77
N PRO A 382 0.48 3.63 -9.12
CA PRO A 382 -0.60 3.10 -8.28
C PRO A 382 -0.07 2.69 -6.91
N GLU A 383 -0.79 3.07 -5.85
CA GLU A 383 -0.49 2.69 -4.47
C GLU A 383 -1.70 2.00 -3.83
N GLY A 384 -1.45 0.94 -3.07
CA GLY A 384 -2.46 0.26 -2.26
C GLY A 384 -2.15 0.29 -0.76
N GLU A 385 -3.02 -0.31 0.04
CA GLU A 385 -2.84 -0.49 1.48
C GLU A 385 -3.51 -1.80 1.95
N GLY A 386 -3.00 -2.39 3.03
CA GLY A 386 -3.58 -3.57 3.66
C GLY A 386 -2.84 -4.88 3.37
N SER A 387 -2.64 -5.64 4.44
CA SER A 387 -1.91 -6.91 4.47
C SER A 387 -2.80 -8.15 4.29
N GLN A 388 -4.09 -7.97 4.01
CA GLN A 388 -5.09 -9.05 3.90
C GLN A 388 -4.97 -9.85 2.59
N TRP A 389 -3.84 -10.55 2.40
CA TRP A 389 -3.53 -11.23 1.14
C TRP A 389 -4.45 -12.42 0.80
N HIS A 390 -5.27 -12.91 1.75
CA HIS A 390 -6.26 -13.98 1.57
C HIS A 390 -7.70 -13.50 1.27
N SER A 391 -7.94 -12.20 1.24
CA SER A 391 -9.24 -11.61 0.92
C SER A 391 -9.08 -10.54 -0.16
N PHE A 392 -10.13 -9.77 -0.42
CA PHE A 392 -9.95 -8.53 -1.15
C PHE A 392 -9.09 -7.56 -0.31
N SER A 393 -8.29 -6.78 -1.02
CA SER A 393 -7.45 -5.74 -0.46
C SER A 393 -7.21 -4.67 -1.53
N THR A 394 -7.06 -3.42 -1.09
CA THR A 394 -6.73 -2.33 -2.01
C THR A 394 -5.27 -2.42 -2.47
N THR A 395 -4.41 -3.13 -1.72
CA THR A 395 -3.09 -3.59 -2.19
C THR A 395 -3.20 -4.42 -3.47
N ARG A 396 -3.98 -5.50 -3.48
CA ARG A 396 -4.09 -6.37 -4.66
C ARG A 396 -4.85 -5.68 -5.81
N TRP A 397 -5.78 -4.78 -5.49
CA TRP A 397 -6.41 -3.90 -6.48
C TRP A 397 -5.38 -3.09 -7.27
N ALA A 398 -4.44 -2.42 -6.59
CA ALA A 398 -3.40 -1.62 -7.22
C ALA A 398 -2.38 -2.47 -8.01
N THR A 399 -1.97 -3.64 -7.48
CA THR A 399 -1.03 -4.53 -8.17
C THR A 399 -1.65 -5.18 -9.41
N SER A 400 -2.93 -5.58 -9.32
CA SER A 400 -3.68 -6.12 -10.47
C SER A 400 -3.78 -5.11 -11.59
N ALA A 401 -4.15 -3.86 -11.28
CA ALA A 401 -4.16 -2.78 -12.26
C ALA A 401 -2.77 -2.55 -12.87
N SER A 402 -1.72 -2.58 -12.05
CA SER A 402 -0.34 -2.42 -12.53
C SER A 402 0.07 -3.54 -13.48
N HIS A 403 -0.28 -4.78 -13.20
CA HIS A 403 -0.02 -5.92 -14.09
C HIS A 403 -0.76 -5.78 -15.43
N ILE A 404 -2.06 -5.46 -15.39
CA ILE A 404 -2.92 -5.29 -16.59
C ILE A 404 -2.42 -4.14 -17.47
N TYR A 405 -2.04 -3.02 -16.85
CA TYR A 405 -1.67 -1.79 -17.55
C TYR A 405 -0.16 -1.66 -17.80
N GLY A 406 0.64 -2.65 -17.40
CA GLY A 406 2.08 -2.70 -17.64
C GLY A 406 2.88 -1.66 -16.85
N ARG A 407 2.47 -1.38 -15.60
CA ARG A 407 3.20 -0.50 -14.68
C ARG A 407 4.28 -1.31 -13.97
N PRO A 408 5.57 -0.92 -14.08
CA PRO A 408 6.66 -1.69 -13.48
C PRO A 408 6.77 -1.53 -11.97
N ILE A 409 6.22 -0.45 -11.41
CA ILE A 409 6.26 -0.13 -9.99
C ILE A 409 4.83 -0.01 -9.47
N THR A 410 4.56 -0.75 -8.40
CA THR A 410 3.36 -0.61 -7.57
C THR A 410 3.82 -0.45 -6.14
N SER A 411 3.45 0.67 -5.53
CA SER A 411 3.77 0.93 -4.14
C SER A 411 2.66 0.50 -3.20
N ALA A 412 2.99 0.41 -1.92
CA ALA A 412 1.98 0.27 -0.87
C ALA A 412 2.37 1.04 0.38
N GLU A 413 1.39 1.70 0.97
CA GLU A 413 1.46 2.13 2.35
C GLU A 413 1.56 0.90 3.24
N THR A 414 2.66 0.79 3.99
CA THR A 414 3.00 -0.42 4.75
C THR A 414 3.13 -0.09 6.24
N TRP A 415 2.63 -0.99 7.10
CA TRP A 415 2.80 -0.98 8.56
C TRP A 415 2.00 0.06 9.38
N THR A 416 0.92 0.65 8.85
CA THR A 416 0.11 1.69 9.50
C THR A 416 -0.28 1.36 10.94
N TRP A 417 -0.76 0.13 11.16
CA TRP A 417 -1.23 -0.38 12.45
C TRP A 417 -0.36 -1.52 12.99
N LEU A 418 0.91 -1.59 12.59
CA LEU A 418 1.80 -2.69 12.97
C LEU A 418 2.03 -2.72 14.49
N HIS A 419 1.58 -3.80 15.12
CA HIS A 419 1.78 -4.15 16.54
C HIS A 419 1.48 -2.97 17.49
N SER A 420 0.32 -2.33 17.32
CA SER A 420 -0.18 -1.23 18.15
C SER A 420 -0.07 -1.53 19.67
N PRO A 421 0.26 -0.54 20.53
CA PRO A 421 0.45 0.92 20.31
C PRO A 421 1.84 1.32 19.75
N PRO A 422 2.12 2.63 19.54
CA PRO A 422 3.43 3.13 19.12
C PRO A 422 4.63 2.58 19.90
N PHE A 423 5.75 2.40 19.19
CA PHE A 423 7.02 1.85 19.71
C PHE A 423 6.98 0.40 20.18
N ARG A 424 5.94 -0.37 19.84
CA ARG A 424 5.85 -1.79 20.21
C ARG A 424 6.23 -2.75 19.06
N ALA A 425 6.16 -2.31 17.81
CA ALA A 425 6.59 -3.09 16.66
C ALA A 425 8.06 -3.52 16.74
N THR A 426 8.30 -4.76 16.30
CA THR A 426 9.61 -5.42 16.27
C THR A 426 10.09 -5.61 14.82
N PRO A 427 11.39 -5.90 14.62
CA PRO A 427 11.91 -6.29 13.31
C PRO A 427 11.20 -7.48 12.65
N LEU A 428 10.77 -8.46 13.45
CA LEU A 428 10.02 -9.62 12.94
C LEU A 428 8.65 -9.20 12.41
N ASP A 429 7.95 -8.32 13.13
CA ASP A 429 6.66 -7.77 12.68
C ASP A 429 6.80 -7.10 11.31
N MET A 430 7.85 -6.27 11.14
CA MET A 430 8.11 -5.56 9.88
C MET A 430 8.27 -6.54 8.70
N LYS A 431 9.08 -7.59 8.88
CA LYS A 431 9.27 -8.61 7.84
C LYS A 431 8.00 -9.41 7.58
N ALA A 432 7.33 -9.87 8.64
CA ALA A 432 6.16 -10.71 8.53
C ALA A 432 5.04 -9.99 7.75
N GLU A 433 4.77 -8.72 8.05
CA GLU A 433 3.81 -7.95 7.27
C GLU A 433 4.31 -7.66 5.86
N ALA A 434 5.57 -7.24 5.66
CA ALA A 434 6.11 -6.95 4.33
C ALA A 434 6.00 -8.16 3.37
N ASP A 435 6.20 -9.37 3.88
CA ASP A 435 6.05 -10.60 3.09
C ASP A 435 4.62 -10.77 2.57
N THR A 436 3.59 -10.38 3.34
CA THR A 436 2.20 -10.38 2.86
C THR A 436 1.94 -9.36 1.75
N PHE A 437 2.65 -8.21 1.75
CA PHE A 437 2.58 -7.25 0.66
C PHE A 437 3.29 -7.79 -0.59
N PHE A 438 4.44 -8.45 -0.46
CA PHE A 438 5.12 -9.12 -1.58
C PHE A 438 4.28 -10.24 -2.19
N LEU A 439 3.55 -11.02 -1.38
CA LEU A 439 2.60 -12.04 -1.85
C LEU A 439 1.42 -11.46 -2.65
N GLN A 440 1.17 -10.15 -2.54
CA GLN A 440 0.16 -9.45 -3.32
C GLN A 440 0.73 -8.79 -4.58
N GLY A 441 2.06 -8.84 -4.79
CA GLY A 441 2.73 -8.27 -5.97
C GLY A 441 3.33 -6.88 -5.77
N VAL A 442 3.31 -6.34 -4.55
CA VAL A 442 3.92 -5.04 -4.25
C VAL A 442 5.43 -5.09 -4.46
N ASN A 443 5.99 -3.99 -4.97
CA ASN A 443 7.43 -3.92 -5.26
C ASN A 443 8.08 -2.58 -4.91
N GLN A 444 7.36 -1.72 -4.19
CA GLN A 444 7.88 -0.52 -3.53
C GLN A 444 7.16 -0.31 -2.20
N LEU A 445 7.84 -0.59 -1.09
CA LEU A 445 7.25 -0.32 0.24
C LEU A 445 7.44 1.15 0.60
N VAL A 446 6.37 1.74 1.15
CA VAL A 446 6.37 3.09 1.74
C VAL A 446 5.86 2.93 3.17
N GLY A 447 6.79 2.87 4.12
CA GLY A 447 6.44 2.66 5.52
C GLY A 447 5.64 3.85 6.05
N HIS A 448 4.53 3.59 6.72
CA HIS A 448 3.69 4.59 7.39
C HIS A 448 4.47 5.36 8.45
N GLY A 449 5.58 4.81 8.95
CA GLY A 449 6.83 5.54 8.75
C GLY A 449 7.52 6.12 9.98
N TRP A 450 7.97 7.36 9.82
CA TRP A 450 8.97 8.03 10.63
C TRP A 450 8.39 9.32 11.21
N PRO A 451 8.00 9.34 12.50
CA PRO A 451 7.63 10.57 13.15
C PRO A 451 8.88 11.43 13.40
N TYR A 452 8.90 12.64 12.83
CA TYR A 452 9.92 13.63 13.16
C TYR A 452 9.89 13.88 14.66
N SER A 453 11.05 13.87 15.32
CA SER A 453 11.16 14.12 16.76
C SER A 453 12.25 15.15 17.04
N PRO A 454 11.92 16.37 17.49
CA PRO A 454 12.94 17.33 17.87
C PRO A 454 13.65 16.86 19.15
N PRO A 455 14.91 17.28 19.40
CA PRO A 455 15.62 16.93 20.63
C PRO A 455 14.85 17.26 21.93
N SER A 456 13.99 18.28 21.91
CA SER A 456 13.15 18.67 23.05
C SER A 456 12.08 17.65 23.41
N ALA A 457 11.67 16.78 22.49
CA ALA A 457 10.70 15.71 22.77
C ALA A 457 11.27 14.66 23.74
N GLY A 458 12.61 14.53 23.82
CA GLY A 458 13.30 13.48 24.57
C GLY A 458 12.98 12.07 24.04
N ASP A 459 13.59 11.03 24.62
CA ASP A 459 13.32 9.65 24.18
C ASP A 459 11.98 9.11 24.73
N PRO A 460 11.19 8.33 23.97
CA PRO A 460 11.47 7.81 22.64
C PRO A 460 11.01 8.74 21.48
N GLY A 461 10.78 10.02 21.75
CA GLY A 461 10.37 11.00 20.75
C GLY A 461 8.86 11.07 20.58
N TRP A 462 8.46 11.78 19.53
CA TRP A 462 7.07 11.90 19.13
C TRP A 462 6.60 10.65 18.37
N SER A 463 5.29 10.46 18.32
CA SER A 463 4.64 9.40 17.55
C SER A 463 3.42 9.96 16.84
N PHE A 464 3.11 9.37 15.69
CA PHE A 464 1.82 9.59 15.04
C PHE A 464 0.73 8.85 15.83
N TYR A 465 -0.54 9.21 15.67
CA TYR A 465 -1.62 8.58 16.44
C TYR A 465 -1.82 7.09 16.10
N ALA A 466 -1.40 6.67 14.90
CA ALA A 466 -1.35 5.27 14.50
C ALA A 466 -0.03 4.61 14.96
N ALA A 467 0.03 3.28 14.91
CA ALA A 467 1.05 2.51 15.62
C ALA A 467 2.49 2.63 15.07
N ALA A 468 2.67 2.81 13.77
CA ALA A 468 3.99 2.74 13.15
C ALA A 468 4.96 3.83 13.66
N VAL A 469 6.05 3.40 14.30
CA VAL A 469 7.20 4.26 14.60
C VAL A 469 8.48 3.51 14.28
N PHE A 470 9.15 3.88 13.20
CA PHE A 470 10.38 3.23 12.74
C PHE A 470 11.59 4.16 12.71
N ASN A 471 11.55 5.24 13.50
CA ASN A 471 12.69 6.14 13.65
C ASN A 471 13.78 5.55 14.58
N ASN A 472 14.90 6.26 14.67
CA ASN A 472 16.07 5.83 15.43
C ASN A 472 15.91 5.92 16.96
N HIS A 473 14.74 6.29 17.47
CA HIS A 473 14.44 6.21 18.90
C HIS A 473 13.99 4.81 19.33
N ASN A 474 13.69 3.91 18.40
CA ASN A 474 13.59 2.49 18.71
C ASN A 474 14.99 1.88 18.94
N PRO A 475 15.26 1.25 20.08
CA PRO A 475 16.60 0.69 20.34
C PRO A 475 17.02 -0.38 19.33
N TRP A 476 16.07 -1.18 18.83
CA TRP A 476 16.34 -2.20 17.81
C TRP A 476 16.79 -1.62 16.46
N TRP A 477 16.81 -0.29 16.27
CA TRP A 477 17.34 0.40 15.09
C TRP A 477 18.74 -0.09 14.67
N ILE A 478 19.54 -0.62 15.61
CA ILE A 478 20.85 -1.24 15.33
C ILE A 478 20.81 -2.36 14.27
N VAL A 479 19.65 -2.98 14.01
CA VAL A 479 19.48 -3.98 12.94
C VAL A 479 18.73 -3.47 11.72
N MET A 480 18.29 -2.19 11.68
CA MET A 480 17.57 -1.64 10.53
C MET A 480 18.31 -1.83 9.19
N PRO A 481 19.64 -1.64 9.08
CA PRO A 481 20.35 -1.91 7.82
C PRO A 481 20.19 -3.34 7.29
N TYR A 482 20.00 -4.33 8.17
CA TYR A 482 19.77 -5.73 7.77
C TYR A 482 18.33 -5.94 7.29
N ILE A 483 17.37 -5.29 7.96
CA ILE A 483 15.95 -5.31 7.57
C ILE A 483 15.79 -4.67 6.20
N THR A 484 16.27 -3.44 6.02
CA THR A 484 16.12 -2.71 4.75
C THR A 484 16.87 -3.37 3.61
N GLN A 485 18.00 -4.04 3.87
CA GLN A 485 18.70 -4.81 2.84
C GLN A 485 17.88 -6.00 2.34
N TYR A 486 17.17 -6.71 3.23
CA TYR A 486 16.21 -7.75 2.86
C TYR A 486 15.08 -7.15 2.01
N LEU A 487 14.44 -6.09 2.50
CA LEU A 487 13.32 -5.43 1.82
C LEU A 487 13.72 -4.89 0.44
N GLN A 488 14.93 -4.36 0.29
CA GLN A 488 15.46 -3.86 -0.97
C GLN A 488 15.64 -4.98 -1.99
N ARG A 489 16.21 -6.14 -1.58
CA ARG A 489 16.35 -7.29 -2.47
C ARG A 489 15.00 -7.85 -2.90
N MET A 490 14.06 -7.96 -1.96
CA MET A 490 12.72 -8.43 -2.27
C MET A 490 11.98 -7.49 -3.22
N SER A 491 11.99 -6.17 -2.93
CA SER A 491 11.41 -5.15 -3.81
C SER A 491 12.03 -5.20 -5.22
N TYR A 492 13.36 -5.36 -5.30
CA TYR A 492 14.05 -5.55 -6.58
C TYR A 492 13.55 -6.79 -7.33
N LEU A 493 13.52 -7.96 -6.67
CA LEU A 493 13.05 -9.20 -7.29
C LEU A 493 11.60 -9.10 -7.77
N MET A 494 10.73 -8.46 -7.00
CA MET A 494 9.31 -8.26 -7.37
C MET A 494 9.11 -7.34 -8.59
N ARG A 495 10.15 -6.65 -9.07
CA ARG A 495 10.11 -5.88 -10.34
C ARG A 495 10.58 -6.67 -11.56
N GLN A 496 11.19 -7.84 -11.37
CA GLN A 496 11.86 -8.53 -12.47
C GLN A 496 10.87 -9.33 -13.32
N GLY A 497 11.00 -9.26 -14.64
CA GLY A 497 10.13 -10.01 -15.55
C GLY A 497 8.64 -9.69 -15.40
N SER A 498 7.80 -10.62 -15.86
CA SER A 498 6.35 -10.50 -15.79
C SER A 498 5.77 -11.34 -14.64
N PRO A 499 4.66 -10.89 -14.02
CA PRO A 499 3.87 -11.77 -13.16
C PRO A 499 3.36 -12.98 -13.96
N ALA A 500 3.29 -14.14 -13.33
CA ALA A 500 2.86 -15.39 -13.97
C ALA A 500 1.48 -15.87 -13.51
N ASN A 501 0.61 -14.92 -13.12
CA ASN A 501 -0.75 -15.20 -12.67
C ASN A 501 -1.55 -15.97 -13.72
N GLN A 502 -2.24 -17.03 -13.28
CA GLN A 502 -3.01 -17.92 -14.16
C GLN A 502 -4.51 -17.58 -14.17
N VAL A 503 -4.99 -16.89 -13.14
CA VAL A 503 -6.40 -16.59 -12.92
C VAL A 503 -6.62 -15.08 -12.97
N ALA A 504 -7.70 -14.65 -13.62
CA ALA A 504 -8.28 -13.33 -13.44
C ALA A 504 -9.60 -13.44 -12.66
N VAL A 505 -9.88 -12.50 -11.76
CA VAL A 505 -11.17 -12.41 -11.04
C VAL A 505 -11.89 -11.15 -11.51
N LEU A 506 -13.05 -11.31 -12.16
CA LEU A 506 -13.87 -10.18 -12.60
C LEU A 506 -14.51 -9.49 -11.39
N LEU A 507 -14.23 -8.22 -11.21
CA LEU A 507 -14.82 -7.41 -10.15
C LEU A 507 -16.28 -7.05 -10.49
N PRO A 508 -17.24 -7.23 -9.58
CA PRO A 508 -18.65 -6.87 -9.76
C PRO A 508 -18.88 -5.37 -9.58
N GLU A 509 -18.12 -4.53 -10.29
CA GLU A 509 -18.14 -3.07 -10.10
C GLU A 509 -19.47 -2.45 -10.53
N GLU A 510 -20.13 -2.98 -11.57
CA GLU A 510 -21.44 -2.50 -11.99
C GLU A 510 -22.52 -2.74 -10.92
N ASP A 511 -22.46 -3.88 -10.22
CA ASP A 511 -23.36 -4.16 -9.11
C ASP A 511 -23.04 -3.27 -7.91
N ALA A 512 -21.76 -3.04 -7.60
CA ALA A 512 -21.37 -2.09 -6.56
C ALA A 512 -21.92 -0.68 -6.82
N MET A 513 -21.80 -0.21 -8.07
CA MET A 513 -22.34 1.09 -8.50
C MET A 513 -23.88 1.13 -8.41
N ALA A 514 -24.57 0.04 -8.74
CA ALA A 514 -26.02 -0.05 -8.64
C ALA A 514 -26.55 -0.03 -7.19
N HIS A 515 -25.71 -0.45 -6.24
CA HIS A 515 -25.96 -0.41 -4.79
C HIS A 515 -25.61 0.91 -4.10
N PHE A 516 -25.11 1.92 -4.82
CA PHE A 516 -24.81 3.22 -4.23
C PHE A 516 -26.03 3.81 -3.53
N SER A 517 -25.79 4.70 -2.58
CA SER A 517 -26.86 5.52 -2.01
C SER A 517 -26.30 6.90 -1.68
N PRO A 518 -27.15 7.92 -1.51
CA PRO A 518 -26.67 9.24 -1.15
C PRO A 518 -25.73 9.20 0.06
N GLY A 519 -24.53 9.76 -0.11
CA GLY A 519 -23.44 9.74 0.87
C GLY A 519 -22.59 8.46 0.95
N HIS A 520 -22.92 7.41 0.19
CA HIS A 520 -22.20 6.13 0.13
C HIS A 520 -21.91 5.73 -1.32
N THR A 521 -20.73 6.15 -1.82
CA THR A 521 -20.37 6.11 -3.24
C THR A 521 -18.99 5.46 -3.48
N SER A 522 -18.66 4.42 -2.72
CA SER A 522 -17.41 3.67 -2.85
C SER A 522 -17.63 2.34 -3.54
N VAL A 523 -16.83 2.06 -4.57
CA VAL A 523 -16.79 0.75 -5.24
C VAL A 523 -15.99 -0.24 -4.37
N SER A 524 -14.80 0.15 -3.93
CA SER A 524 -13.89 -0.74 -3.20
C SER A 524 -14.44 -1.19 -1.84
N GLU A 525 -15.20 -0.35 -1.13
CA GLU A 525 -15.82 -0.71 0.17
C GLU A 525 -16.87 -1.83 0.05
N GLN A 526 -17.39 -2.09 -1.16
CA GLN A 526 -18.38 -3.14 -1.38
C GLN A 526 -17.76 -4.46 -1.84
N MET A 527 -16.49 -4.46 -2.23
CA MET A 527 -15.86 -5.62 -2.88
C MET A 527 -15.76 -6.84 -1.97
N ASP A 528 -15.44 -6.66 -0.69
CA ASP A 528 -15.40 -7.78 0.27
C ASP A 528 -16.75 -8.53 0.32
N SER A 529 -17.86 -7.77 0.37
CA SER A 529 -19.21 -8.33 0.41
C SER A 529 -19.58 -9.03 -0.91
N LEU A 530 -19.27 -8.41 -2.05
CA LEU A 530 -19.67 -8.92 -3.36
C LEU A 530 -18.84 -10.11 -3.84
N LEU A 531 -17.56 -10.20 -3.45
CA LEU A 531 -16.71 -11.36 -3.73
C LEU A 531 -17.00 -12.52 -2.77
N GLY A 532 -17.46 -12.21 -1.56
CA GLY A 532 -17.69 -13.17 -0.49
C GLY A 532 -16.40 -13.64 0.20
N GLU A 533 -16.54 -14.30 1.33
CA GLU A 533 -15.43 -14.61 2.25
C GLU A 533 -14.38 -15.56 1.66
N ASN A 534 -14.79 -16.54 0.84
CA ASN A 534 -13.95 -17.68 0.49
C ASN A 534 -13.37 -17.64 -0.92
N LEU A 535 -13.82 -16.74 -1.81
CA LEU A 535 -13.45 -16.80 -3.22
C LEU A 535 -11.94 -16.64 -3.45
N VAL A 536 -11.34 -15.63 -2.82
CA VAL A 536 -9.89 -15.36 -2.92
C VAL A 536 -9.07 -16.49 -2.30
N ALA A 537 -9.44 -16.92 -1.08
CA ALA A 537 -8.76 -18.03 -0.39
C ALA A 537 -8.79 -19.33 -1.22
N GLN A 538 -9.92 -19.67 -1.82
CA GLN A 538 -10.04 -20.87 -2.67
C GLN A 538 -9.11 -20.88 -3.89
N ILE A 539 -8.82 -19.71 -4.46
CA ILE A 539 -7.87 -19.56 -5.57
C ILE A 539 -6.44 -19.77 -5.06
N LEU A 540 -6.04 -19.03 -4.02
CA LEU A 540 -4.67 -19.04 -3.48
C LEU A 540 -4.30 -20.40 -2.87
N ASP A 541 -5.17 -20.95 -2.02
CA ASP A 541 -4.98 -22.26 -1.34
C ASP A 541 -4.91 -23.42 -2.33
N SER A 542 -5.44 -23.21 -3.54
CA SER A 542 -5.42 -24.21 -4.61
C SER A 542 -4.20 -24.15 -5.51
N GLY A 543 -3.25 -23.25 -5.24
CA GLY A 543 -1.98 -23.18 -5.96
C GLY A 543 -1.96 -22.22 -7.15
N TYR A 544 -2.80 -21.18 -7.13
CA TYR A 544 -2.92 -20.21 -8.23
C TYR A 544 -2.63 -18.79 -7.77
N GLY A 545 -1.78 -18.07 -8.53
CA GLY A 545 -1.72 -16.61 -8.50
C GLY A 545 -2.82 -15.99 -9.37
N PHE A 546 -3.29 -14.80 -8.99
CA PHE A 546 -4.37 -14.13 -9.71
C PHE A 546 -4.23 -12.60 -9.70
N ASP A 547 -4.93 -11.96 -10.65
CA ASP A 547 -5.21 -10.53 -10.67
C ASP A 547 -6.72 -10.26 -10.69
N PHE A 548 -7.14 -9.15 -10.10
CA PHE A 548 -8.47 -8.58 -10.34
C PHE A 548 -8.53 -7.92 -11.72
N ILE A 549 -9.68 -8.03 -12.39
CA ILE A 549 -9.96 -7.37 -13.67
C ILE A 549 -11.36 -6.77 -13.64
N ASP A 550 -11.59 -5.65 -14.31
CA ASP A 550 -12.91 -5.02 -14.45
C ASP A 550 -13.37 -4.99 -15.93
N SER A 551 -14.60 -4.53 -16.17
CA SER A 551 -15.17 -4.40 -17.52
C SER A 551 -14.32 -3.49 -18.42
N GLU A 552 -13.75 -2.43 -17.88
CA GLU A 552 -12.97 -1.45 -18.64
C GLU A 552 -11.60 -2.02 -19.06
N ALA A 553 -10.93 -2.76 -18.18
CA ALA A 553 -9.73 -3.51 -18.50
C ALA A 553 -10.00 -4.57 -19.56
N ILE A 554 -11.09 -5.34 -19.47
CA ILE A 554 -11.50 -6.28 -20.54
C ILE A 554 -11.75 -5.52 -21.85
N ALA A 555 -12.37 -4.33 -21.78
CA ALA A 555 -12.61 -3.50 -22.95
C ALA A 555 -11.30 -3.02 -23.60
N LYS A 556 -10.31 -2.58 -22.81
CA LYS A 556 -9.06 -1.97 -23.28
C LYS A 556 -7.95 -2.98 -23.60
N LYS A 557 -7.85 -4.07 -22.83
CA LYS A 557 -6.74 -5.02 -22.83
C LYS A 557 -7.16 -6.46 -23.16
N GLY A 558 -8.45 -6.79 -23.05
CA GLY A 558 -8.92 -8.16 -23.16
C GLY A 558 -8.56 -9.00 -21.93
N ILE A 559 -8.71 -10.32 -22.05
CA ILE A 559 -8.40 -11.27 -20.96
C ILE A 559 -7.09 -11.98 -21.31
N ALA A 560 -6.00 -11.58 -20.66
CA ALA A 560 -4.66 -12.11 -20.90
C ALA A 560 -4.30 -13.33 -20.02
N TYR A 561 -5.31 -13.96 -19.41
CA TYR A 561 -5.16 -15.01 -18.42
C TYR A 561 -5.72 -16.33 -18.95
N PRO A 562 -5.15 -17.50 -18.58
CA PRO A 562 -5.70 -18.81 -18.91
C PRO A 562 -7.13 -19.05 -18.42
N LEU A 563 -7.52 -18.43 -17.30
CA LEU A 563 -8.82 -18.63 -16.67
C LEU A 563 -9.39 -17.33 -16.10
N LEU A 564 -10.69 -17.10 -16.32
CA LEU A 564 -11.47 -16.02 -15.71
C LEU A 564 -12.47 -16.60 -14.70
N VAL A 565 -12.41 -16.14 -13.45
CA VAL A 565 -13.44 -16.37 -12.43
C VAL A 565 -14.38 -15.17 -12.42
N MET A 566 -15.68 -15.44 -12.51
CA MET A 566 -16.73 -14.45 -12.29
C MET A 566 -17.43 -14.78 -10.97
N PRO A 567 -17.39 -13.89 -9.97
CA PRO A 567 -18.22 -14.02 -8.77
C PRO A 567 -19.71 -13.92 -9.13
N ALA A 568 -20.57 -13.86 -8.12
CA ALA A 568 -21.99 -13.63 -8.29
C ALA A 568 -22.22 -12.22 -8.87
N ILE A 569 -22.39 -12.13 -10.19
CA ILE A 569 -22.60 -10.88 -10.94
C ILE A 569 -24.03 -10.87 -11.46
N GLU A 570 -24.80 -9.85 -11.10
CA GLU A 570 -26.15 -9.61 -11.60
C GLU A 570 -26.10 -8.79 -12.90
N ARG A 571 -25.35 -7.68 -12.91
CA ARG A 571 -25.22 -6.74 -14.03
C ARG A 571 -23.87 -6.86 -14.72
N LEU A 572 -23.88 -7.02 -16.05
CA LEU A 572 -22.66 -6.98 -16.84
C LEU A 572 -22.91 -6.29 -18.19
N PRO A 573 -22.06 -5.33 -18.62
CA PRO A 573 -22.22 -4.70 -19.92
C PRO A 573 -22.21 -5.74 -21.05
N LEU A 574 -23.18 -5.66 -21.96
CA LEU A 574 -23.30 -6.61 -23.07
C LEU A 574 -22.03 -6.67 -23.93
N SER A 575 -21.34 -5.53 -24.11
CA SER A 575 -20.06 -5.46 -24.80
C SER A 575 -18.96 -6.27 -24.10
N THR A 576 -18.88 -6.18 -22.77
CA THR A 576 -17.94 -6.96 -21.96
C THR A 576 -18.28 -8.45 -22.06
N TYR A 577 -19.56 -8.80 -21.93
CA TYR A 577 -19.97 -10.20 -21.94
C TYR A 577 -19.74 -10.88 -23.29
N ARG A 578 -19.91 -10.15 -24.40
CA ARG A 578 -19.52 -10.63 -25.74
C ARG A 578 -18.03 -10.92 -25.86
N LYS A 579 -17.17 -10.11 -25.25
CA LYS A 579 -15.71 -10.37 -25.20
C LYS A 579 -15.37 -11.60 -24.38
N ILE A 580 -16.11 -11.85 -23.30
CA ILE A 580 -15.96 -13.08 -22.50
C ILE A 580 -16.40 -14.30 -23.31
N GLU A 581 -17.51 -14.21 -24.06
CA GLU A 581 -17.91 -15.28 -24.98
C GLU A 581 -16.82 -15.55 -26.04
N GLU A 582 -16.29 -14.50 -26.65
CA GLU A 582 -15.19 -14.61 -27.63
C GLU A 582 -13.95 -15.27 -27.01
N TYR A 583 -13.59 -14.87 -25.80
CA TYR A 583 -12.49 -15.46 -25.04
C TYR A 583 -12.68 -16.97 -24.83
N VAL A 584 -13.88 -17.42 -24.44
CA VAL A 584 -14.18 -18.86 -24.29
C VAL A 584 -14.11 -19.58 -25.64
N ARG A 585 -14.63 -18.99 -26.72
CA ARG A 585 -14.54 -19.55 -28.08
C ARG A 585 -13.11 -19.70 -28.57
N ASN A 586 -12.20 -18.86 -28.08
CA ASN A 586 -10.77 -18.92 -28.37
C ASN A 586 -9.98 -19.83 -27.41
N GLY A 587 -10.66 -20.65 -26.59
CA GLY A 587 -10.04 -21.64 -25.71
C GLY A 587 -9.79 -21.17 -24.27
N GLY A 588 -10.24 -19.96 -23.93
CA GLY A 588 -10.24 -19.46 -22.55
C GLY A 588 -11.21 -20.23 -21.65
N ILE A 589 -10.93 -20.26 -20.35
CA ILE A 589 -11.78 -20.92 -19.36
C ILE A 589 -12.51 -19.88 -18.53
N VAL A 590 -13.82 -20.02 -18.36
CA VAL A 590 -14.64 -19.17 -17.50
C VAL A 590 -15.35 -20.00 -16.44
N ILE A 591 -15.22 -19.59 -15.19
CA ILE A 591 -15.96 -20.16 -14.06
C ILE A 591 -16.81 -19.07 -13.43
N ALA A 592 -18.14 -19.16 -13.55
CA ALA A 592 -19.06 -18.35 -12.77
C ALA A 592 -19.36 -19.02 -11.41
N VAL A 593 -19.50 -18.22 -10.35
CA VAL A 593 -19.77 -18.69 -8.98
C VAL A 593 -21.06 -18.06 -8.47
N GLY A 594 -21.98 -18.87 -7.95
CA GLY A 594 -23.30 -18.44 -7.47
C GLY A 594 -24.31 -18.37 -8.61
N HIS A 595 -24.23 -17.34 -9.44
CA HIS A 595 -25.10 -17.15 -10.61
C HIS A 595 -24.40 -16.41 -11.74
N ALA A 596 -24.87 -16.62 -12.97
CA ALA A 596 -24.39 -15.91 -14.16
C ALA A 596 -25.12 -14.56 -14.33
N PRO A 597 -24.54 -13.59 -15.06
CA PRO A 597 -25.16 -12.29 -15.36
C PRO A 597 -26.58 -12.40 -15.93
N GLN A 598 -27.48 -11.52 -15.49
CA GLN A 598 -28.91 -11.56 -15.86
C GLN A 598 -29.39 -10.31 -16.61
N MET A 599 -28.64 -9.21 -16.55
CA MET A 599 -29.03 -7.96 -17.20
C MET A 599 -27.83 -7.07 -17.56
N ALA A 600 -28.08 -6.16 -18.49
CA ALA A 600 -27.15 -5.07 -18.79
C ALA A 600 -27.36 -3.93 -17.77
N PRO A 601 -26.30 -3.21 -17.36
CA PRO A 601 -26.41 -2.12 -16.40
C PRO A 601 -26.91 -0.82 -17.05
N GLY A 602 -27.58 0.01 -16.24
CA GLY A 602 -27.98 1.37 -16.61
C GLY A 602 -29.36 1.47 -17.23
N ARG A 603 -30.01 2.62 -17.05
CA ARG A 603 -31.42 2.84 -17.41
C ARG A 603 -31.62 2.92 -18.92
N VAL A 604 -30.59 3.37 -19.64
CA VAL A 604 -30.62 3.57 -21.09
C VAL A 604 -30.33 2.26 -21.84
N ALA A 605 -29.92 1.21 -21.14
CA ALA A 605 -29.81 -0.11 -21.73
C ALA A 605 -31.19 -0.56 -22.26
N ASP A 606 -31.22 -1.02 -23.51
CA ASP A 606 -32.46 -1.55 -24.09
C ASP A 606 -32.83 -2.87 -23.38
N GLN A 607 -34.12 -3.16 -23.22
CA GLN A 607 -34.59 -4.49 -22.80
C GLN A 607 -33.96 -5.61 -23.68
N ARG A 608 -33.64 -5.32 -24.94
CA ARG A 608 -32.90 -6.19 -25.85
C ARG A 608 -31.48 -6.51 -25.37
N ASP A 609 -30.79 -5.58 -24.72
CA ASP A 609 -29.44 -5.83 -24.20
C ASP A 609 -29.48 -6.77 -23.00
N SER A 610 -30.40 -6.54 -22.05
CA SER A 610 -30.60 -7.46 -20.92
C SER A 610 -31.09 -8.84 -21.38
N ALA A 611 -31.94 -8.91 -22.42
CA ALA A 611 -32.28 -10.18 -23.05
C ALA A 611 -31.05 -10.86 -23.66
N SER A 612 -30.19 -10.11 -24.35
CA SER A 612 -28.95 -10.63 -24.93
C SER A 612 -27.95 -11.12 -23.86
N VAL A 613 -27.90 -10.47 -22.69
CA VAL A 613 -27.10 -10.92 -21.54
C VAL A 613 -27.61 -12.27 -21.03
N ARG A 614 -28.93 -12.44 -20.87
CA ARG A 614 -29.50 -13.75 -20.49
C ARG A 614 -29.22 -14.82 -21.54
N ASP A 615 -29.39 -14.49 -22.82
CA ASP A 615 -29.10 -15.43 -23.92
C ASP A 615 -27.62 -15.84 -23.96
N LEU A 616 -26.70 -14.94 -23.58
CA LEU A 616 -25.28 -15.25 -23.39
C LEU A 616 -25.05 -16.19 -22.21
N SER A 617 -25.68 -15.93 -21.06
CA SER A 617 -25.61 -16.80 -19.87
C SER A 617 -26.11 -18.21 -20.17
N LEU A 618 -27.25 -18.35 -20.86
CA LEU A 618 -27.78 -19.64 -21.28
C LEU A 618 -26.80 -20.37 -22.23
N ARG A 619 -26.22 -19.66 -23.21
CA ARG A 619 -25.26 -20.26 -24.15
C ARG A 619 -23.96 -20.71 -23.47
N LEU A 620 -23.44 -19.92 -22.54
CA LEU A 620 -22.19 -20.24 -21.85
C LEU A 620 -22.39 -21.40 -20.87
N PHE A 621 -23.39 -21.31 -19.98
CA PHE A 621 -23.45 -22.19 -18.81
C PHE A 621 -24.48 -23.32 -18.94
N ASP A 622 -25.64 -23.07 -19.52
CA ASP A 622 -26.73 -24.07 -19.60
C ASP A 622 -26.57 -24.98 -20.82
N GLN A 623 -26.08 -24.43 -21.93
CA GLN A 623 -25.71 -25.20 -23.12
C GLN A 623 -24.29 -25.77 -23.03
N HIS A 624 -23.62 -25.58 -21.89
CA HIS A 624 -22.28 -26.09 -21.58
C HIS A 624 -21.27 -25.83 -22.70
N LEU A 625 -21.10 -24.55 -23.09
CA LEU A 625 -20.03 -24.19 -24.02
C LEU A 625 -18.71 -24.69 -23.43
N GLN A 626 -17.95 -25.46 -24.21
CA GLN A 626 -16.69 -26.03 -23.73
C GLN A 626 -15.77 -24.91 -23.24
N GLY A 627 -15.35 -24.99 -21.97
CA GLY A 627 -14.57 -23.96 -21.30
C GLY A 627 -15.37 -23.09 -20.32
N ALA A 628 -16.69 -23.16 -20.30
CA ALA A 628 -17.54 -22.43 -19.35
C ALA A 628 -18.17 -23.35 -18.29
N GLN A 629 -18.11 -22.97 -17.01
CA GLN A 629 -18.72 -23.71 -15.90
C GLN A 629 -19.41 -22.75 -14.92
N LEU A 630 -20.57 -23.17 -14.38
CA LEU A 630 -21.27 -22.47 -13.31
C LEU A 630 -21.22 -23.32 -12.03
N LEU A 631 -20.75 -22.73 -10.94
CA LEU A 631 -20.69 -23.32 -9.61
C LEU A 631 -21.77 -22.70 -8.73
N ALA A 632 -22.38 -23.51 -7.86
CA ALA A 632 -23.38 -23.01 -6.91
C ALA A 632 -22.77 -22.14 -5.78
N SER A 633 -21.53 -22.43 -5.37
CA SER A 633 -20.80 -21.67 -4.34
C SER A 633 -19.30 -21.72 -4.57
N ALA A 634 -18.57 -20.82 -3.89
CA ALA A 634 -17.11 -20.74 -3.95
C ALA A 634 -16.41 -21.98 -3.36
N ASP A 635 -17.08 -22.78 -2.50
CA ASP A 635 -16.48 -23.96 -1.85
C ASP A 635 -16.03 -25.05 -2.84
N ALA A 636 -16.61 -25.05 -4.04
CA ALA A 636 -16.22 -25.96 -5.12
C ALA A 636 -15.13 -25.37 -6.04
N LEU A 637 -14.76 -24.09 -5.88
CA LEU A 637 -13.89 -23.36 -6.79
C LEU A 637 -12.49 -23.99 -6.82
N GLY A 638 -11.85 -24.18 -5.67
CA GLY A 638 -10.48 -24.72 -5.62
C GLY A 638 -10.32 -26.09 -6.28
N ARG A 639 -11.25 -27.01 -5.99
CA ARG A 639 -11.30 -28.34 -6.64
C ARG A 639 -11.56 -28.25 -8.14
N THR A 640 -12.39 -27.31 -8.56
CA THR A 640 -12.71 -27.11 -9.98
C THR A 640 -11.50 -26.55 -10.73
N LEU A 641 -10.80 -25.57 -10.16
CA LEU A 641 -9.57 -25.00 -10.73
C LEU A 641 -8.56 -26.10 -11.04
N ARG A 642 -8.22 -26.95 -10.07
CA ARG A 642 -7.27 -28.07 -10.25
C ARG A 642 -7.70 -29.12 -11.28
N ARG A 643 -9.00 -29.21 -11.58
CA ARG A 643 -9.51 -30.12 -12.61
C ARG A 643 -9.32 -29.55 -14.02
N VAL A 644 -9.44 -28.23 -14.18
CA VAL A 644 -9.49 -27.57 -15.49
C VAL A 644 -8.16 -26.94 -15.88
N LEU A 645 -7.31 -26.63 -14.91
CA LEU A 645 -6.00 -26.02 -15.10
C LEU A 645 -5.00 -26.69 -14.13
N PRO A 646 -3.75 -26.97 -14.53
CA PRO A 646 -2.72 -27.38 -13.58
C PRO A 646 -2.33 -26.20 -12.66
N PRO A 647 -2.22 -26.41 -11.34
CA PRO A 647 -1.76 -25.37 -10.41
C PRO A 647 -0.29 -25.00 -10.68
N ASP A 648 0.05 -23.74 -10.43
CA ASP A 648 1.43 -23.24 -10.54
C ASP A 648 2.31 -23.83 -9.43
N VAL A 649 1.79 -23.87 -8.20
CA VAL A 649 2.46 -24.49 -7.05
C VAL A 649 1.51 -25.44 -6.32
N THR A 650 1.94 -26.69 -6.12
CA THR A 650 1.22 -27.67 -5.27
C THR A 650 1.99 -27.94 -4.00
N LEU A 651 1.34 -27.79 -2.84
CA LEU A 651 1.90 -28.14 -1.54
C LEU A 651 1.32 -29.47 -1.05
N THR A 652 2.16 -30.34 -0.49
CA THR A 652 1.74 -31.60 0.13
C THR A 652 2.38 -31.75 1.52
N PRO A 653 1.59 -31.71 2.62
CA PRO A 653 0.16 -31.39 2.66
C PRO A 653 -0.15 -29.96 2.21
N GLU A 654 -1.43 -29.66 1.98
CA GLU A 654 -1.89 -28.28 1.74
C GLU A 654 -1.75 -27.43 3.00
N ILE A 655 -1.27 -26.21 2.84
CA ILE A 655 -0.99 -25.28 3.95
C ILE A 655 -1.42 -23.88 3.49
N PRO A 656 -2.66 -23.45 3.78
CA PRO A 656 -3.18 -22.13 3.39
C PRO A 656 -2.29 -20.96 3.83
N GLN A 657 -1.56 -21.11 4.94
CA GLN A 657 -0.69 -20.06 5.47
C GLN A 657 0.66 -19.94 4.74
N VAL A 658 0.93 -20.76 3.72
CA VAL A 658 2.14 -20.64 2.89
C VAL A 658 1.76 -20.11 1.52
N GLY A 659 1.97 -18.81 1.33
CA GLY A 659 1.75 -18.13 0.06
C GLY A 659 2.94 -18.23 -0.88
N PHE A 660 2.70 -17.99 -2.17
CA PHE A 660 3.75 -17.82 -3.17
C PHE A 660 3.43 -16.71 -4.17
N ILE A 661 4.46 -16.22 -4.84
CA ILE A 661 4.36 -15.43 -6.07
C ILE A 661 5.37 -15.94 -7.09
N HIS A 662 4.98 -15.95 -8.36
CA HIS A 662 5.80 -16.40 -9.48
C HIS A 662 6.06 -15.27 -10.46
N ARG A 663 7.34 -15.03 -10.75
CA ARG A 663 7.79 -14.09 -11.78
C ARG A 663 8.55 -14.83 -12.88
N LYS A 664 8.17 -14.56 -14.13
CA LYS A 664 8.76 -15.14 -15.34
C LYS A 664 9.77 -14.20 -15.95
N LEU A 665 11.01 -14.67 -16.08
CA LEU A 665 12.05 -14.06 -16.89
C LEU A 665 12.03 -14.67 -18.30
N ALA A 666 12.91 -14.20 -19.18
CA ALA A 666 13.02 -14.78 -20.53
C ALA A 666 13.68 -16.16 -20.54
N ASP A 667 14.47 -16.49 -19.51
CA ASP A 667 15.36 -17.64 -19.42
C ASP A 667 15.31 -18.36 -18.05
N SER A 668 14.33 -18.01 -17.21
CA SER A 668 14.21 -18.54 -15.84
C SER A 668 12.88 -18.18 -15.17
N ASP A 669 12.56 -18.91 -14.10
CA ASP A 669 11.44 -18.62 -13.21
C ASP A 669 11.93 -18.26 -11.81
N ILE A 670 11.30 -17.25 -11.19
CA ILE A 670 11.55 -16.86 -9.80
C ILE A 670 10.29 -17.10 -8.99
N TYR A 671 10.38 -17.96 -7.98
CA TYR A 671 9.34 -18.18 -6.99
C TYR A 671 9.77 -17.59 -5.65
N PHE A 672 8.90 -16.78 -5.05
CA PHE A 672 9.02 -16.41 -3.65
C PHE A 672 7.93 -17.13 -2.87
N LEU A 673 8.31 -17.82 -1.79
CA LEU A 673 7.41 -18.48 -0.86
C LEU A 673 7.56 -17.87 0.52
N ALA A 674 6.46 -17.64 1.21
CA ALA A 674 6.46 -17.12 2.57
C ALA A 674 5.49 -17.90 3.46
N ASN A 675 5.98 -18.36 4.59
CA ASN A 675 5.14 -18.80 5.70
C ASN A 675 4.59 -17.55 6.41
N THR A 676 3.28 -17.36 6.43
CA THR A 676 2.62 -16.24 7.13
C THR A 676 2.08 -16.65 8.50
N ASP A 677 2.43 -17.84 9.00
CA ASP A 677 2.01 -18.37 10.29
C ASP A 677 3.14 -18.32 11.34
N ASN A 678 2.74 -18.48 12.61
CA ASN A 678 3.62 -18.53 13.77
C ASN A 678 4.17 -19.94 14.10
N VAL A 679 3.87 -20.95 13.29
CA VAL A 679 4.40 -22.31 13.42
C VAL A 679 5.30 -22.70 12.24
N PRO A 680 6.27 -23.62 12.43
CA PRO A 680 7.04 -24.14 11.32
C PRO A 680 6.21 -25.09 10.45
N HIS A 681 6.40 -25.03 9.14
CA HIS A 681 5.76 -25.91 8.18
C HIS A 681 6.78 -26.73 7.39
N ARG A 682 6.54 -28.04 7.31
CA ARG A 682 7.31 -28.97 6.47
C ARG A 682 6.39 -29.59 5.44
N PHE A 683 6.76 -29.45 4.18
CA PHE A 683 5.94 -29.88 3.04
C PHE A 683 6.80 -30.21 1.84
N ARG A 684 6.20 -30.93 0.89
CA ARG A 684 6.75 -31.08 -0.46
C ARG A 684 6.05 -30.08 -1.37
N ALA A 685 6.81 -29.19 -2.01
CA ALA A 685 6.33 -28.24 -3.00
C ALA A 685 6.64 -28.73 -4.40
N SER A 686 5.67 -28.71 -5.31
CA SER A 686 5.86 -29.00 -6.73
C SER A 686 5.52 -27.78 -7.57
N PHE A 687 6.37 -27.43 -8.54
CA PHE A 687 6.32 -26.19 -9.32
C PHE A 687 6.05 -26.46 -10.80
N GLN A 688 5.39 -25.52 -11.50
CA GLN A 688 5.11 -25.63 -12.93
C GLN A 688 6.30 -25.23 -13.83
N SER A 689 7.47 -24.93 -13.27
CA SER A 689 8.67 -24.62 -14.07
C SER A 689 9.15 -25.83 -14.89
N HIS A 690 9.68 -25.55 -16.09
CA HIS A 690 10.22 -26.54 -17.03
C HIS A 690 11.75 -26.56 -17.07
N GLU A 691 12.40 -25.71 -16.29
CA GLU A 691 13.86 -25.58 -16.26
C GLU A 691 14.51 -26.73 -15.47
N LYS A 692 15.76 -27.08 -15.80
CA LYS A 692 16.45 -28.25 -15.23
C LYS A 692 16.97 -28.06 -13.82
N HIS A 693 17.54 -26.90 -13.53
CA HIS A 693 18.26 -26.63 -12.29
C HIS A 693 17.49 -25.69 -11.39
N VAL A 694 17.72 -25.83 -10.08
CA VAL A 694 17.10 -24.97 -9.07
C VAL A 694 18.16 -24.37 -8.17
N GLU A 695 18.06 -23.09 -7.91
CA GLU A 695 18.86 -22.36 -6.94
C GLU A 695 17.97 -21.81 -5.82
N ALA A 696 18.47 -21.82 -4.59
CA ALA A 696 17.91 -21.02 -3.51
C ALA A 696 18.73 -19.75 -3.35
N TRP A 697 18.05 -18.60 -3.38
CA TRP A 697 18.66 -17.29 -3.23
C TRP A 697 18.36 -16.76 -1.83
N ASP A 698 19.41 -16.40 -1.10
CA ASP A 698 19.31 -15.90 0.27
C ASP A 698 19.12 -14.37 0.27
N PRO A 699 17.92 -13.86 0.60
CA PRO A 699 17.64 -12.43 0.58
C PRO A 699 18.35 -11.65 1.70
N PHE A 700 18.91 -12.31 2.71
CA PHE A 700 19.70 -11.66 3.75
C PHE A 700 21.15 -11.43 3.31
N THR A 701 21.74 -12.37 2.57
CA THR A 701 23.16 -12.29 2.17
C THR A 701 23.40 -11.95 0.70
N GLY A 702 22.40 -12.11 -0.17
CA GLY A 702 22.53 -11.94 -1.63
C GLY A 702 23.25 -13.09 -2.32
N LYS A 703 23.51 -14.20 -1.61
CA LYS A 703 24.17 -15.39 -2.14
C LYS A 703 23.13 -16.38 -2.69
N SER A 704 23.56 -17.25 -3.59
CA SER A 704 22.78 -18.37 -4.07
C SER A 704 23.51 -19.70 -3.91
N HIS A 705 22.75 -20.79 -3.82
CA HIS A 705 23.25 -22.14 -3.72
C HIS A 705 22.31 -23.11 -4.45
N SER A 706 22.84 -24.19 -5.03
CA SER A 706 22.05 -25.14 -5.82
C SER A 706 21.22 -26.04 -4.92
N LEU A 707 20.00 -26.33 -5.32
CA LEU A 707 19.15 -27.36 -4.74
C LEU A 707 19.22 -28.63 -5.61
N PRO A 708 18.72 -29.79 -5.13
CA PRO A 708 18.53 -30.95 -5.99
C PRO A 708 17.67 -30.60 -7.21
N ASP A 709 18.12 -31.02 -8.39
CA ASP A 709 17.41 -30.81 -9.66
C ASP A 709 16.00 -31.42 -9.63
N GLY A 710 15.11 -30.81 -10.42
CA GLY A 710 13.71 -31.21 -10.56
C GLY A 710 12.73 -30.17 -10.05
N ASN A 711 11.46 -30.40 -10.34
CA ASN A 711 10.38 -29.46 -10.05
C ASN A 711 9.67 -29.73 -8.72
N ALA A 712 10.21 -30.61 -7.87
CA ALA A 712 9.60 -30.96 -6.59
C ALA A 712 10.63 -30.98 -5.46
N LEU A 713 10.40 -30.16 -4.42
CA LEU A 713 11.35 -29.89 -3.35
C LEU A 713 10.72 -30.16 -1.98
N ASP A 714 11.48 -30.82 -1.10
CA ASP A 714 11.11 -30.92 0.31
C ASP A 714 11.57 -29.64 1.05
N LEU A 715 10.63 -28.81 1.44
CA LEU A 715 10.89 -27.54 2.11
C LEU A 715 10.50 -27.60 3.59
N ASN A 716 11.18 -26.79 4.39
CA ASN A 716 10.86 -26.55 5.79
C ASN A 716 11.02 -25.05 6.06
N LEU A 717 9.91 -24.37 6.31
CA LEU A 717 9.88 -22.96 6.64
C LEU A 717 9.65 -22.80 8.15
N ALA A 718 10.53 -22.08 8.82
CA ALA A 718 10.31 -21.63 10.19
C ALA A 718 9.13 -20.63 10.26
N PRO A 719 8.59 -20.31 11.46
CA PRO A 719 7.60 -19.26 11.62
C PRO A 719 8.03 -17.98 10.91
N TYR A 720 7.15 -17.39 10.09
CA TYR A 720 7.41 -16.17 9.33
C TYR A 720 8.65 -16.20 8.41
N GLU A 721 9.13 -17.39 8.03
CA GLU A 721 10.27 -17.55 7.14
C GLU A 721 9.85 -17.48 5.67
N SER A 722 10.72 -16.89 4.84
CA SER A 722 10.54 -16.81 3.40
C SER A 722 11.74 -17.37 2.63
N ARG A 723 11.50 -17.77 1.38
CA ARG A 723 12.50 -18.35 0.47
C ARG A 723 12.31 -17.81 -0.95
N VAL A 724 13.43 -17.61 -1.64
CA VAL A 724 13.46 -17.35 -3.07
C VAL A 724 14.07 -18.55 -3.77
N LEU A 725 13.33 -19.13 -4.71
CA LEU A 725 13.74 -20.25 -5.54
C LEU A 725 13.82 -19.78 -6.98
N VAL A 726 14.91 -20.09 -7.67
CA VAL A 726 15.13 -19.71 -9.06
C VAL A 726 15.36 -20.95 -9.89
N PHE A 727 14.50 -21.18 -10.87
CA PHE A 727 14.59 -22.29 -11.80
C PHE A 727 15.24 -21.82 -13.10
N THR A 728 16.21 -22.56 -13.61
CA THR A 728 16.98 -22.19 -14.80
C THR A 728 17.65 -23.39 -15.49
N ASP A 729 17.82 -23.32 -16.79
CA ASP A 729 18.65 -24.25 -17.56
C ASP A 729 20.17 -23.96 -17.46
N ASP A 730 20.57 -22.81 -16.90
CA ASP A 730 21.98 -22.48 -16.70
C ASP A 730 22.59 -23.28 -15.54
N SER A 731 23.46 -24.24 -15.86
CA SER A 731 24.22 -24.99 -14.86
C SER A 731 25.33 -24.11 -14.24
N THR A 732 25.00 -23.30 -13.23
CA THR A 732 26.03 -22.58 -12.48
C THR A 732 26.57 -23.48 -11.36
N PRO A 733 27.90 -23.59 -11.14
CA PRO A 733 28.43 -24.29 -9.99
C PRO A 733 28.17 -23.47 -8.72
N ALA A 734 26.98 -23.59 -8.15
CA ALA A 734 26.70 -23.10 -6.80
C ALA A 734 26.88 -24.26 -5.81
N ALA A 735 27.22 -23.94 -4.56
CA ALA A 735 27.36 -24.97 -3.54
C ALA A 735 26.02 -25.72 -3.42
N VAL A 736 26.01 -27.05 -3.44
CA VAL A 736 24.75 -27.80 -3.27
C VAL A 736 24.30 -27.66 -1.81
N GLU A 737 23.07 -27.21 -1.57
CA GLU A 737 22.46 -27.28 -0.24
C GLU A 737 22.36 -28.75 0.14
N ARG A 738 23.04 -29.13 1.22
CA ARG A 738 22.84 -30.45 1.79
C ARG A 738 22.30 -30.32 3.19
N ARG A 739 21.48 -31.28 3.57
CA ARG A 739 20.90 -31.35 4.90
C ARG A 739 22.02 -31.48 5.92
N PHE A 740 21.90 -30.69 6.98
CA PHE A 740 22.80 -30.79 8.12
C PHE A 740 22.12 -31.55 9.27
N ALA A 741 22.93 -32.27 10.04
CA ALA A 741 22.52 -32.92 11.28
C ALA A 741 23.48 -32.50 12.41
N THR A 742 22.99 -32.54 13.66
CA THR A 742 23.83 -32.25 14.81
C THR A 742 25.03 -33.21 14.84
N SER A 743 26.25 -32.68 14.84
CA SER A 743 27.49 -33.45 14.75
C SER A 743 28.29 -33.53 16.05
N ALA A 744 27.92 -32.75 17.06
CA ALA A 744 28.50 -32.80 18.40
C ALA A 744 27.49 -32.30 19.45
N THR A 745 27.72 -32.64 20.72
CA THR A 745 26.94 -32.12 21.85
C THR A 745 26.98 -30.59 21.87
N PRO A 746 25.83 -29.90 21.87
CA PRO A 746 25.79 -28.44 21.95
C PRO A 746 26.55 -27.87 23.14
N ILE A 747 27.24 -26.74 22.94
CA ILE A 747 27.85 -25.99 24.04
C ILE A 747 26.78 -25.04 24.59
N ASP A 748 26.44 -25.21 25.87
CA ASP A 748 25.43 -24.38 26.55
C ASP A 748 25.99 -23.01 26.93
N LEU A 749 25.28 -21.97 26.50
CA LEU A 749 25.59 -20.57 26.74
C LEU A 749 24.57 -19.88 27.66
N ALA A 750 23.71 -20.61 28.38
CA ALA A 750 22.66 -20.02 29.21
C ALA A 750 23.15 -19.27 30.48
N THR A 751 24.41 -19.44 30.89
CA THR A 751 24.94 -18.92 32.17
C THR A 751 26.19 -18.07 32.01
N GLY A 752 26.63 -17.39 33.07
CA GLY A 752 27.96 -16.77 33.14
C GLY A 752 28.20 -15.58 32.20
N TRP A 753 27.19 -14.72 32.03
CA TRP A 753 27.29 -13.51 31.21
C TRP A 753 27.61 -12.28 32.07
N THR A 754 28.38 -11.36 31.51
CA THR A 754 28.46 -9.97 32.00
C THR A 754 27.66 -9.09 31.05
N ILE A 755 26.73 -8.31 31.59
CA ILE A 755 25.89 -7.38 30.82
C ILE A 755 26.26 -5.95 31.17
N ASN A 756 26.40 -5.10 30.15
CA ASN A 756 26.47 -3.65 30.29
C ASN A 756 25.26 -3.00 29.61
N PHE A 757 24.44 -2.30 30.38
CA PHE A 757 23.30 -1.55 29.86
C PHE A 757 23.77 -0.18 29.38
N SER A 758 23.61 0.08 28.08
CA SER A 758 24.02 1.36 27.48
C SER A 758 23.19 2.49 28.06
N GLY A 759 23.83 3.62 28.39
CA GLY A 759 23.19 4.79 28.99
C GLY A 759 23.06 4.78 30.51
N SER A 760 23.17 3.63 31.20
CA SER A 760 23.06 3.57 32.68
C SER A 760 24.40 3.35 33.39
N HIS A 761 25.50 3.09 32.67
CA HIS A 761 26.81 2.66 33.20
C HIS A 761 26.75 1.43 34.13
N GLN A 762 25.61 0.75 34.21
CA GLN A 762 25.44 -0.42 35.06
C GLN A 762 26.01 -1.65 34.35
N THR A 763 27.03 -2.24 34.97
CA THR A 763 27.52 -3.57 34.61
C THR A 763 27.04 -4.56 35.67
N MET A 764 26.39 -5.63 35.23
CA MET A 764 25.94 -6.69 36.13
C MET A 764 26.40 -8.06 35.63
N THR A 765 26.78 -8.92 36.57
CA THR A 765 26.91 -10.35 36.31
C THR A 765 25.51 -10.94 36.25
N MET A 766 25.20 -11.66 35.19
CA MET A 766 23.95 -12.40 35.04
C MET A 766 24.26 -13.90 35.05
N PRO A 767 24.08 -14.57 36.22
CA PRO A 767 24.39 -15.99 36.37
C PRO A 767 23.59 -16.86 35.42
N MET A 768 22.35 -16.46 35.08
CA MET A 768 21.44 -17.16 34.18
C MET A 768 20.66 -16.14 33.35
N LEU A 769 20.56 -16.38 32.03
CA LEU A 769 19.76 -15.57 31.11
C LEU A 769 18.30 -15.48 31.57
N ARG A 770 17.74 -14.26 31.58
CA ARG A 770 16.36 -13.92 31.98
C ARG A 770 15.94 -12.59 31.38
N SER A 771 14.66 -12.23 31.51
CA SER A 771 14.17 -10.95 31.00
C SER A 771 14.71 -9.78 31.82
N TRP A 772 15.01 -8.65 31.18
CA TRP A 772 15.38 -7.41 31.87
C TRP A 772 14.23 -6.90 32.75
N THR A 773 12.99 -7.16 32.36
CA THR A 773 11.80 -6.74 33.11
C THR A 773 11.56 -7.53 34.40
N ASP A 774 12.33 -8.60 34.63
CA ASP A 774 12.23 -9.39 35.87
C ASP A 774 12.92 -8.69 37.06
N SER A 775 13.63 -7.59 36.82
CA SER A 775 14.29 -6.77 37.84
C SER A 775 13.66 -5.38 37.93
N PRO A 776 13.35 -4.86 39.14
CA PRO A 776 12.84 -3.51 39.31
C PRO A 776 13.71 -2.42 38.69
N ASP A 777 15.05 -2.57 38.76
CA ASP A 777 16.01 -1.57 38.25
C ASP A 777 15.99 -1.43 36.72
N THR A 778 15.53 -2.46 36.01
CA THR A 778 15.52 -2.52 34.54
C THR A 778 14.11 -2.72 33.97
N LEU A 779 13.07 -2.61 34.80
CA LEU A 779 11.67 -2.80 34.41
C LEU A 779 11.26 -1.92 33.22
N TYR A 780 11.66 -0.65 33.25
CA TYR A 780 11.36 0.34 32.22
C TYR A 780 12.55 0.59 31.27
N TYR A 781 13.58 -0.26 31.28
CA TYR A 781 14.73 -0.07 30.41
C TYR A 781 14.36 -0.35 28.95
N SER A 782 14.57 0.65 28.09
CA SER A 782 14.63 0.48 26.64
C SER A 782 15.96 1.01 26.14
N GLY A 783 16.68 0.19 25.37
CA GLY A 783 18.03 0.51 24.95
C GLY A 783 18.78 -0.72 24.44
N THR A 784 20.10 -0.59 24.38
CA THR A 784 21.01 -1.68 24.01
C THR A 784 21.75 -2.21 25.23
N ALA A 785 21.76 -3.53 25.41
CA ALA A 785 22.57 -4.21 26.42
C ALA A 785 23.66 -5.05 25.76
N ILE A 786 24.90 -4.91 26.22
CA ILE A 786 26.08 -5.61 25.70
C ILE A 786 26.35 -6.81 26.60
N TYR A 787 26.14 -8.00 26.07
CA TYR A 787 26.45 -9.28 26.70
C TYR A 787 27.86 -9.71 26.30
N THR A 788 28.69 -10.06 27.27
CA THR A 788 30.04 -10.58 27.05
C THR A 788 30.29 -11.86 27.82
N ARG A 789 30.94 -12.84 27.17
CA ARG A 789 31.36 -14.11 27.77
C ARG A 789 32.51 -14.73 26.97
N GLU A 790 33.49 -15.28 27.67
CA GLU A 790 34.48 -16.19 27.07
C GLU A 790 33.94 -17.63 27.08
N VAL A 791 34.10 -18.34 25.96
CA VAL A 791 33.74 -19.76 25.84
C VAL A 791 34.91 -20.57 25.28
N ASN A 792 35.18 -21.71 25.91
CA ASN A 792 36.14 -22.67 25.40
C ASN A 792 35.48 -23.61 24.38
N VAL A 793 35.95 -23.61 23.12
CA VAL A 793 35.42 -24.45 22.04
C VAL A 793 36.41 -25.59 21.74
N PRO A 794 36.02 -26.86 21.95
CA PRO A 794 36.90 -28.00 21.66
C PRO A 794 37.25 -28.10 20.17
N ALA A 795 38.48 -28.50 19.84
CA ALA A 795 38.89 -28.73 18.46
C ALA A 795 38.01 -29.76 17.74
N SER A 796 37.54 -30.79 18.47
CA SER A 796 36.61 -31.80 17.94
C SER A 796 35.23 -31.23 17.57
N PHE A 797 34.76 -30.22 18.30
CA PHE A 797 33.51 -29.53 18.00
C PHE A 797 33.61 -28.79 16.66
N LEU A 798 34.75 -28.15 16.38
CA LEU A 798 35.00 -27.49 15.10
C LEU A 798 35.24 -28.48 13.94
N GLY A 799 36.08 -29.49 14.17
CA GLY A 799 36.48 -30.46 13.15
C GLY A 799 35.33 -31.29 12.59
N ASN A 800 34.33 -31.60 13.41
CA ASN A 800 33.16 -32.38 13.00
C ASN A 800 32.07 -31.53 12.32
N SER A 801 32.19 -30.20 12.37
CA SER A 801 31.15 -29.28 11.91
C SER A 801 31.37 -28.84 10.48
N ARG A 802 30.29 -28.71 9.72
CA ARG A 802 30.22 -27.89 8.49
C ARG A 802 29.71 -26.48 8.77
N LYS A 803 28.74 -26.35 9.68
CA LYS A 803 28.24 -25.08 10.23
C LYS A 803 28.26 -25.13 11.75
N ILE A 804 28.37 -23.97 12.39
CA ILE A 804 28.19 -23.83 13.84
C ILE A 804 27.24 -22.67 14.05
N LEU A 805 26.04 -22.97 14.52
CA LEU A 805 25.01 -21.96 14.76
C LEU A 805 25.10 -21.48 16.20
N LEU A 806 25.19 -20.16 16.39
CA LEU A 806 24.80 -19.53 17.65
C LEU A 806 23.28 -19.44 17.64
N ASP A 807 22.63 -20.30 18.43
CA ASP A 807 21.18 -20.54 18.43
C ASP A 807 20.57 -19.96 19.70
N PHE A 808 19.65 -19.00 19.54
CA PHE A 808 18.93 -18.35 20.64
C PHE A 808 17.70 -19.16 21.09
N GLY A 809 17.39 -20.25 20.39
CA GLY A 809 16.22 -21.10 20.64
C GLY A 809 15.09 -20.85 19.65
N LYS A 810 13.96 -21.52 19.90
CA LYS A 810 12.75 -21.41 19.09
C LYS A 810 11.80 -20.40 19.72
N GLY A 811 11.10 -19.64 18.88
CA GLY A 811 9.97 -18.83 19.32
C GLY A 811 8.81 -19.72 19.76
N ARG A 812 7.99 -19.21 20.69
CA ARG A 812 6.75 -19.86 21.12
C ARG A 812 5.56 -19.25 20.38
N PRO A 813 4.74 -20.04 19.67
CA PRO A 813 3.52 -19.54 19.05
C PRO A 813 2.61 -18.85 20.06
N VAL A 814 2.01 -17.73 19.67
CA VAL A 814 0.99 -17.00 20.45
C VAL A 814 -0.35 -17.17 19.74
N GLU A 815 -1.40 -17.50 20.48
CA GLU A 815 -2.72 -17.66 19.90
C GLU A 815 -3.22 -16.33 19.30
N HIS A 816 -3.83 -16.39 18.11
CA HIS A 816 -4.35 -15.20 17.43
C HIS A 816 -5.64 -14.75 18.13
N THR A 817 -5.54 -13.76 19.01
CA THR A 817 -6.68 -13.30 19.83
C THR A 817 -7.43 -12.10 19.23
N GLN A 818 -6.96 -11.54 18.12
CA GLN A 818 -7.55 -10.37 17.46
C GLN A 818 -7.77 -10.63 15.96
N LEU A 819 -8.94 -11.15 15.59
CA LEU A 819 -9.31 -11.40 14.19
C LEU A 819 -10.05 -10.22 13.52
N HIS A 820 -10.43 -9.18 14.28
CA HIS A 820 -11.37 -8.14 13.82
C HIS A 820 -10.95 -6.69 14.10
N GLN A 821 -9.69 -6.44 14.49
CA GLN A 821 -9.16 -5.09 14.65
C GLN A 821 -8.14 -4.78 13.55
N PRO A 822 -8.06 -3.54 13.05
CA PRO A 822 -7.00 -3.14 12.13
C PRO A 822 -5.63 -3.36 12.77
N GLY A 823 -4.72 -4.05 12.08
CA GLY A 823 -3.36 -4.25 12.54
C GLY A 823 -2.81 -5.65 12.28
N MET A 824 -1.48 -5.72 12.19
CA MET A 824 -0.72 -6.95 12.03
C MET A 824 0.33 -7.02 13.12
N GLN A 825 0.64 -8.22 13.60
CA GLN A 825 1.88 -8.51 14.34
C GLN A 825 2.31 -9.94 14.04
N ALA A 826 3.58 -10.24 14.23
CA ALA A 826 4.05 -11.61 14.32
C ALA A 826 3.60 -12.19 15.66
N TRP A 827 2.65 -13.13 15.60
CA TRP A 827 2.12 -13.84 16.76
C TRP A 827 3.10 -14.89 17.30
N LEU A 828 4.34 -14.49 17.55
CA LEU A 828 5.43 -15.36 17.98
C LEU A 828 6.20 -14.71 19.12
N ASP A 829 6.22 -15.39 20.26
CA ASP A 829 7.06 -15.01 21.38
C ASP A 829 8.51 -15.39 21.10
N ALA A 830 9.29 -14.43 20.61
CA ALA A 830 10.70 -14.62 20.30
C ALA A 830 11.53 -14.92 21.57
N PRO A 831 12.53 -15.81 21.49
CA PRO A 831 13.47 -16.07 22.58
C PRO A 831 14.51 -14.95 22.74
N LEU A 832 14.65 -14.11 21.73
CA LEU A 832 15.45 -12.89 21.69
C LEU A 832 14.49 -11.71 21.57
N ARG A 833 14.54 -10.78 22.52
CA ARG A 833 13.64 -9.62 22.62
C ARG A 833 14.43 -8.31 22.46
N ASP A 834 14.52 -7.76 21.25
CA ASP A 834 13.88 -8.20 19.99
C ASP A 834 14.88 -8.37 18.83
N ALA A 835 16.09 -7.83 18.97
CA ALA A 835 17.15 -8.01 17.99
C ALA A 835 18.54 -8.07 18.63
N ALA A 836 19.50 -8.66 17.92
CA ALA A 836 20.88 -8.76 18.35
C ALA A 836 21.88 -8.55 17.21
N VAL A 837 23.03 -7.94 17.51
CA VAL A 837 24.23 -7.92 16.68
C VAL A 837 25.32 -8.72 17.37
N VAL A 838 25.88 -9.72 16.68
CA VAL A 838 26.79 -10.73 17.25
C VAL A 838 28.21 -10.48 16.77
N TYR A 839 29.15 -10.56 17.70
CA TYR A 839 30.59 -10.50 17.45
C TYR A 839 31.29 -11.68 18.08
N ILE A 840 32.24 -12.27 17.35
CA ILE A 840 33.07 -13.38 17.79
C ILE A 840 34.52 -12.96 17.64
N ASN A 841 35.31 -13.04 18.71
CA ASN A 841 36.72 -12.64 18.73
C ASN A 841 36.94 -11.22 18.15
N GLY A 842 36.03 -10.28 18.51
CA GLY A 842 36.05 -8.90 18.01
C GLY A 842 35.51 -8.69 16.59
N THR A 843 35.25 -9.75 15.82
CA THR A 843 34.78 -9.66 14.43
C THR A 843 33.25 -9.77 14.35
N LEU A 844 32.61 -8.91 13.55
CA LEU A 844 31.15 -8.94 13.32
C LEU A 844 30.74 -10.24 12.61
N ALA A 845 29.84 -10.99 13.24
CA ALA A 845 29.21 -12.17 12.63
C ALA A 845 27.96 -11.79 11.82
N GLY A 846 27.19 -10.80 12.29
CA GLY A 846 25.96 -10.33 11.67
C GLY A 846 24.87 -10.04 12.71
N ALA A 847 23.61 -10.04 12.28
CA ALA A 847 22.46 -9.74 13.13
C ALA A 847 21.44 -10.89 13.18
N VAL A 848 20.73 -11.00 14.30
CA VAL A 848 19.63 -11.94 14.53
C VAL A 848 18.41 -11.15 14.95
N TRP A 849 17.34 -11.21 14.16
CA TRP A 849 16.13 -10.41 14.37
C TRP A 849 14.86 -11.06 13.81
N THR A 850 14.98 -12.22 13.17
CA THR A 850 13.88 -13.00 12.61
C THR A 850 14.06 -14.49 12.90
N SER A 851 12.97 -15.23 12.82
CA SER A 851 12.97 -16.69 12.88
C SER A 851 13.56 -17.28 11.58
N PRO A 852 14.35 -18.39 11.67
CA PRO A 852 14.84 -18.98 12.91
C PRO A 852 15.93 -18.11 13.57
N PHE A 853 15.87 -17.96 14.90
CA PHE A 853 16.74 -17.05 15.66
C PHE A 853 18.14 -17.61 15.88
N ASN A 854 18.92 -17.75 14.80
CA ASN A 854 20.30 -18.23 14.86
C ASN A 854 21.18 -17.60 13.78
N ILE A 855 22.50 -17.73 13.94
CA ILE A 855 23.50 -17.25 12.97
C ILE A 855 24.70 -18.19 12.90
N ASP A 856 25.24 -18.43 11.70
CA ASP A 856 26.44 -19.24 11.51
C ASP A 856 27.70 -18.47 11.88
N VAL A 857 28.38 -18.93 12.93
CA VAL A 857 29.59 -18.32 13.49
C VAL A 857 30.84 -19.16 13.28
N LYS A 858 30.75 -20.31 12.61
CA LYS A 858 31.87 -21.25 12.49
C LYS A 858 33.16 -20.60 11.99
N HIS A 859 33.04 -19.75 10.98
CA HIS A 859 34.18 -19.12 10.30
C HIS A 859 34.96 -18.13 11.18
N LEU A 860 34.42 -17.75 12.36
CA LEU A 860 35.04 -16.84 13.32
C LEU A 860 35.56 -17.54 14.58
N LEU A 861 35.20 -18.81 14.77
CA LEU A 861 35.59 -19.60 15.94
C LEU A 861 36.96 -20.25 15.76
N LYS A 862 37.72 -20.34 16.85
CA LYS A 862 39.00 -21.07 16.93
C LYS A 862 38.95 -22.14 18.04
N PRO A 863 39.77 -23.20 17.98
CA PRO A 863 39.92 -24.11 19.11
C PRO A 863 40.42 -23.34 20.35
N GLY A 864 39.90 -23.66 21.52
CA GLY A 864 40.27 -22.97 22.76
C GLY A 864 39.30 -21.83 23.12
N ALA A 865 39.81 -20.82 23.81
CA ALA A 865 39.06 -19.65 24.25
C ALA A 865 38.57 -18.78 23.06
N ASN A 866 37.30 -18.38 23.10
CA ASN A 866 36.67 -17.46 22.17
C ASN A 866 35.86 -16.42 22.92
N ASP A 867 36.00 -15.16 22.54
CA ASP A 867 35.19 -14.07 23.07
C ASP A 867 33.88 -13.95 22.30
N ILE A 868 32.74 -14.05 22.99
CA ILE A 868 31.43 -13.79 22.41
C ILE A 868 30.90 -12.48 22.99
N ARG A 869 30.57 -11.54 22.09
CA ARG A 869 29.89 -10.28 22.43
C ARG A 869 28.59 -10.16 21.65
N ILE A 870 27.48 -9.96 22.35
CA ILE A 870 26.14 -9.83 21.75
C ILE A 870 25.56 -8.50 22.19
N VAL A 871 25.26 -7.61 21.24
CA VAL A 871 24.57 -6.34 21.49
C VAL A 871 23.09 -6.60 21.26
N VAL A 872 22.30 -6.62 22.32
CA VAL A 872 20.85 -6.91 22.29
C VAL A 872 20.07 -5.61 22.44
N ALA A 873 18.99 -5.45 21.68
CA ALA A 873 18.13 -4.28 21.73
C ALA A 873 16.66 -4.68 21.76
N ASN A 874 15.87 -4.04 22.63
CA ASN A 874 14.42 -4.19 22.70
C ASN A 874 13.70 -3.05 21.96
N THR A 875 12.39 -2.93 22.15
CA THR A 875 11.60 -1.80 21.67
C THR A 875 11.58 -0.63 22.66
N ALA A 876 11.10 0.55 22.22
CA ALA A 876 11.01 1.74 23.05
C ALA A 876 9.79 1.73 24.02
N ILE A 877 8.92 0.71 23.93
CA ILE A 877 7.69 0.63 24.71
C ILE A 877 7.93 0.59 26.22
N ASN A 878 9.04 -0.02 26.71
CA ASN A 878 9.31 -0.10 28.14
C ASN A 878 9.60 1.28 28.72
N ALA A 879 10.46 2.06 28.06
CA ALA A 879 10.70 3.45 28.45
C ALA A 879 9.43 4.30 28.36
N LEU A 880 8.61 4.13 27.31
CA LEU A 880 7.32 4.81 27.19
C LEU A 880 6.36 4.45 28.34
N SER A 881 6.32 3.18 28.74
CA SER A 881 5.44 2.71 29.81
C SER A 881 5.80 3.27 31.19
N GLY A 882 7.06 3.64 31.40
CA GLY A 882 7.53 4.31 32.61
C GLY A 882 7.25 5.82 32.68
N LYS A 883 6.62 6.40 31.65
CA LYS A 883 6.35 7.84 31.54
C LYS A 883 4.87 8.18 31.72
N ALA A 884 4.61 9.38 32.21
CA ALA A 884 3.28 9.98 32.16
C ALA A 884 2.84 10.20 30.71
N ARG A 885 1.54 10.04 30.44
CA ARG A 885 0.97 10.29 29.11
C ARG A 885 0.85 11.81 28.87
N PRO A 886 1.06 12.29 27.63
CA PRO A 886 0.86 13.70 27.31
C PRO A 886 -0.58 14.16 27.59
N ASP A 887 -0.74 15.40 28.05
CA ASP A 887 -2.06 16.05 28.19
C ASP A 887 -2.33 16.95 26.97
N TYR A 888 -3.19 16.49 26.07
CA TYR A 888 -3.54 17.23 24.85
C TYR A 888 -4.66 18.25 25.03
N ARG A 889 -5.21 18.50 26.23
CA ARG A 889 -6.36 19.40 26.41
C ARG A 889 -6.10 20.82 25.91
N LEU A 890 -4.93 21.39 26.20
CA LEU A 890 -4.58 22.74 25.75
C LEU A 890 -4.34 22.80 24.24
N LEU A 891 -3.75 21.73 23.69
CA LEU A 891 -3.56 21.56 22.25
C LEU A 891 -4.91 21.50 21.52
N ASN A 892 -5.83 20.68 22.02
CA ASN A 892 -7.18 20.54 21.50
C ASN A 892 -7.99 21.83 21.63
N SER A 893 -7.79 22.59 22.71
CA SER A 893 -8.41 23.92 22.87
C SER A 893 -7.96 24.91 21.79
N ARG A 894 -6.66 24.86 21.41
CA ARG A 894 -6.10 25.78 20.42
C ARG A 894 -6.39 25.36 18.98
N TYR A 895 -6.23 24.07 18.67
CA TYR A 895 -6.28 23.57 17.30
C TYR A 895 -7.52 22.72 16.99
N GLY A 896 -8.39 22.44 17.97
CA GLY A 896 -9.43 21.42 17.86
C GLY A 896 -8.89 20.00 18.09
N GLU A 897 -9.79 19.04 18.31
CA GLU A 897 -9.39 17.63 18.44
C GLU A 897 -8.96 17.08 17.08
N ARG A 898 -7.64 17.04 16.85
CA ARG A 898 -7.07 16.59 15.58
C ARG A 898 -6.85 15.10 15.50
N PHE A 899 -6.72 14.41 16.63
CA PHE A 899 -6.49 12.98 16.72
C PHE A 899 -6.86 12.48 18.11
N THR A 900 -6.97 11.17 18.23
CA THR A 900 -7.11 10.47 19.52
C THR A 900 -6.03 9.40 19.56
N PRO A 901 -5.13 9.40 20.57
CA PRO A 901 -4.19 8.30 20.78
C PRO A 901 -4.93 6.95 20.81
N GLN A 902 -4.33 5.93 20.22
CA GLN A 902 -4.92 4.59 20.15
C GLN A 902 -4.15 3.62 21.04
N ASP A 903 -4.88 2.64 21.59
CA ASP A 903 -4.34 1.52 22.37
C ASP A 903 -3.45 1.90 23.56
N GLU A 904 -3.69 3.07 24.16
CA GLU A 904 -2.88 3.54 25.29
C GLU A 904 -2.96 2.62 26.52
N GLN A 905 -4.07 1.87 26.66
CA GLN A 905 -4.25 0.87 27.70
C GLN A 905 -3.25 -0.30 27.62
N ASP A 906 -2.68 -0.54 26.44
CA ASP A 906 -1.76 -1.64 26.16
C ASP A 906 -0.28 -1.22 26.30
N ILE A 907 0.00 0.05 26.63
CA ILE A 907 1.35 0.53 26.91
C ILE A 907 1.81 0.03 28.29
N ARG A 908 2.54 -1.07 28.29
CA ARG A 908 3.12 -1.72 29.49
C ARG A 908 4.51 -2.31 29.16
N PRO A 909 5.37 -2.53 30.18
CA PRO A 909 6.65 -3.20 29.99
C PRO A 909 6.49 -4.56 29.30
N GLN A 910 7.32 -4.80 28.29
CA GLN A 910 7.42 -6.04 27.52
C GLN A 910 8.71 -6.79 27.88
N PRO A 911 8.68 -8.14 27.87
CA PRO A 911 9.88 -8.93 28.10
C PRO A 911 11.02 -8.52 27.16
N SER A 912 12.26 -8.47 27.66
CA SER A 912 13.41 -7.89 26.95
C SER A 912 14.70 -8.65 27.22
N GLY A 913 15.62 -8.70 26.26
CA GLY A 913 16.88 -9.40 26.39
C GLY A 913 16.88 -10.81 25.76
N ILE A 914 17.75 -11.68 26.26
CA ILE A 914 17.83 -13.09 25.83
C ILE A 914 17.09 -13.96 26.85
N LEU A 915 15.98 -14.56 26.43
CA LEU A 915 15.08 -15.37 27.27
C LEU A 915 15.19 -16.87 26.97
N GLY A 916 15.52 -17.24 25.73
CA GLY A 916 15.61 -18.63 25.31
C GLY A 916 16.92 -19.32 25.70
N PRO A 917 17.01 -20.65 25.48
CA PRO A 917 18.27 -21.36 25.60
C PRO A 917 19.25 -20.82 24.55
N LEU A 918 20.40 -20.29 24.98
CA LEU A 918 21.46 -19.87 24.07
C LEU A 918 22.50 -20.99 23.96
N ARG A 919 22.83 -21.44 22.75
CA ARG A 919 23.77 -22.56 22.52
C ARG A 919 24.63 -22.37 21.28
N LEU A 920 25.80 -23.00 21.26
CA LEU A 920 26.50 -23.32 20.01
C LEU A 920 26.10 -24.73 19.56
N ASN A 921 25.52 -24.81 18.36
CA ASN A 921 25.09 -26.07 17.75
C ASN A 921 26.02 -26.44 16.58
N SER A 922 26.76 -27.53 16.76
CA SER A 922 27.62 -28.13 15.73
C SER A 922 26.77 -28.91 14.74
N GLN A 923 26.88 -28.56 13.45
CA GLN A 923 26.11 -29.18 12.37
C GLN A 923 27.03 -29.74 11.28
N GLY A 924 26.98 -31.06 11.06
CA GLY A 924 27.70 -31.80 10.01
C GLY A 924 26.77 -32.23 8.89
N TRP A 925 27.31 -32.86 7.83
CA TRP A 925 26.47 -33.42 6.78
C TRP A 925 25.57 -34.52 7.36
N LYS A 926 24.30 -34.53 6.95
CA LYS A 926 23.38 -35.63 7.26
C LYS A 926 23.67 -36.85 6.41
#